data_AF-A0A3M1MNA0-F1
#
_entry.id   AF-A0A3M1MNA0-F1
#
_cell.length_a   1.000
_cell.length_b   1.000
_cell.length_c   1.000
_cell.angle_alpha   90.00
_cell.angle_beta   90.00
_cell.angle_gamma   90.00
#
_symmetry.space_group_name_H-M   'P 1'
#
loop_
_entity.id
_entity.type
_entity.pdbx_description
1 polymer ?
#
loop_
_entity_poly.entity_id
_entity_poly.type
_entity_poly.pdbx_seq_one_letter_code
_entity_poly.pdbx_strand_id
1 'polypeptide(L)'
;MKRMHIPGLPLVEIRLPSLQAAAVPPPTTAGAGRPADWQLLLVLLWICLAGCDGCRRDQTLSKKELEEQARRQTEALEVKELVSVPPDADAQVVYAKGGHWMETQQIYKSNRDDLQVLAVGSITRGPEQVILPGTNFRVDYARRTSLPKGQSKAVELRFFVPFSGSKEDPFSMVSKRLTFRTELLNWPLLTPIQTSPSLKPANELKAHEFLLIAMGPQALGYEYLTSRDAIFWRGDELLMTERTRSYFVIKCLPEGGKYRFPNSMLSMTATAVIVWDDVAPDDLSVDQQNALLDWVHWGGQLLISGPSSWSRLQSSFLSPHLPAAKASSVDLSTADFEELSAYWMVPDLSVHPAESPLEVTGAPMGGLRFELSQRGHWLPHTGRLVAESQVGRGRIVLTSFPLRDPRVYQWPYFSNFLSTGLLRRHPRMLKRHPESNQLAQYWARPFTDSEHDARLHSNLRILSRDLPQIALATPPTDATGGIGDAELGGRMRGQRDGDETEVMRADISVRQAIQEAIKASNANTPPDFTDEERGVPDREPLPSSPDSFVPVSATALNLPDAAAPGGEGMQWGGRAAAWNDYSGLSMEALAALRKAAGVELPSRKTIIKLLVGYLICLVPLNWMVFRMLGRLEWAWIAAPLMAVAGVFVVMQVARLDIGFARRTTEIAVLE
;
A
#
# COMPACT_ATOMS: atom_id res chain seq x y z
N MET A 1 -20.99 30.23 -36.94
CA MET A 1 -20.51 31.63 -36.84
C MET A 1 -18.99 31.64 -36.98
N LYS A 2 -18.47 32.55 -37.84
CA LYS A 2 -17.07 32.98 -38.07
C LYS A 2 -15.94 31.94 -38.10
N ARG A 3 -15.38 31.75 -39.31
CA ARG A 3 -14.04 31.18 -39.57
C ARG A 3 -12.96 32.11 -39.01
N MET A 4 -11.93 31.54 -38.40
CA MET A 4 -10.61 32.15 -38.29
C MET A 4 -9.57 31.10 -38.67
N HIS A 5 -8.68 31.50 -39.58
CA HIS A 5 -7.68 30.69 -40.26
C HIS A 5 -6.33 30.98 -39.60
N ILE A 6 -5.57 29.96 -39.21
CA ILE A 6 -4.16 30.08 -38.82
C ILE A 6 -3.37 29.06 -39.66
N PRO A 7 -2.38 29.48 -40.47
CA PRO A 7 -1.62 28.61 -41.35
C PRO A 7 -0.31 28.13 -40.71
N GLY A 8 0.12 26.93 -41.07
CA GLY A 8 1.52 26.48 -40.92
C GLY A 8 1.69 25.21 -40.12
N LEU A 9 1.82 24.07 -40.81
CA LEU A 9 2.78 22.97 -40.56
C LEU A 9 2.62 21.92 -41.69
N PRO A 10 3.70 21.29 -42.18
CA PRO A 10 3.70 20.53 -43.42
C PRO A 10 3.10 19.13 -43.26
N LEU A 11 2.22 18.75 -44.20
CA LEU A 11 1.78 17.37 -44.41
C LEU A 11 2.94 16.56 -45.03
N VAL A 12 3.50 15.64 -44.26
CA VAL A 12 4.38 14.59 -44.77
C VAL A 12 3.49 13.48 -45.34
N GLU A 13 3.37 13.43 -46.67
CA GLU A 13 2.79 12.30 -47.39
C GLU A 13 3.74 11.09 -47.31
N ILE A 14 3.36 10.08 -46.53
CA ILE A 14 3.98 8.74 -46.59
C ILE A 14 3.25 7.97 -47.70
N ARG A 15 3.85 7.88 -48.89
CA ARG A 15 3.44 6.96 -49.95
C ARG A 15 3.77 5.52 -49.54
N LEU A 16 2.76 4.66 -49.41
CA LEU A 16 2.94 3.21 -49.39
C LEU A 16 3.14 2.69 -50.82
N PRO A 17 4.11 1.80 -51.08
CA PRO A 17 4.37 1.29 -52.43
C PRO A 17 3.30 0.30 -52.88
N SER A 18 2.91 0.42 -54.15
CA SER A 18 2.01 -0.49 -54.86
C SER A 18 2.69 -1.85 -55.09
N LEU A 19 2.15 -2.91 -54.51
CA LEU A 19 2.50 -4.29 -54.86
C LEU A 19 1.93 -4.62 -56.25
N GLN A 20 2.83 -4.73 -57.23
CA GLN A 20 2.56 -5.30 -58.54
C GLN A 20 2.25 -6.80 -58.40
N ALA A 21 1.09 -7.22 -58.90
CA ALA A 21 0.75 -8.63 -59.08
C ALA A 21 1.60 -9.22 -60.22
N ALA A 22 2.44 -10.20 -59.90
CA ALA A 22 3.17 -10.98 -60.89
C ALA A 22 2.23 -11.97 -61.61
N ALA A 23 2.25 -11.93 -62.94
CA ALA A 23 1.50 -12.83 -63.80
C ALA A 23 2.12 -14.25 -63.81
N VAL A 24 1.27 -15.27 -63.68
CA VAL A 24 1.62 -16.69 -63.80
C VAL A 24 1.33 -17.16 -65.24
N PRO A 25 2.23 -17.86 -65.94
CA PRO A 25 2.00 -18.33 -67.31
C PRO A 25 1.19 -19.65 -67.37
N PRO A 26 0.54 -19.97 -68.51
CA PRO A 26 -0.39 -21.09 -68.61
C PRO A 26 0.34 -22.42 -68.85
N PRO A 27 -0.21 -23.56 -68.37
CA PRO A 27 0.33 -24.87 -68.70
C PRO A 27 -0.15 -25.36 -70.07
N THR A 28 0.79 -25.97 -70.78
CA THR A 28 0.68 -26.60 -72.09
C THR A 28 -0.09 -27.92 -72.04
N THR A 29 -0.73 -28.24 -73.16
CA THR A 29 -1.55 -29.42 -73.42
C THR A 29 -0.73 -30.72 -73.47
N ALA A 30 -1.15 -31.77 -72.74
CA ALA A 30 -1.05 -33.17 -73.16
C ALA A 30 -1.81 -34.10 -72.18
N GLY A 31 -2.57 -35.05 -72.72
CA GLY A 31 -2.94 -36.28 -71.99
C GLY A 31 -4.44 -36.53 -71.85
N ALA A 32 -4.97 -37.40 -72.69
CA ALA A 32 -6.32 -37.96 -72.58
C ALA A 32 -6.50 -38.75 -71.28
N GLY A 33 -7.53 -38.41 -70.50
CA GLY A 33 -7.90 -39.10 -69.27
C GLY A 33 -9.37 -38.87 -68.89
N ARG A 34 -10.18 -39.94 -69.05
CA ARG A 34 -11.48 -40.33 -68.45
C ARG A 34 -12.48 -39.26 -67.92
N PRO A 35 -13.80 -39.40 -68.21
CA PRO A 35 -14.85 -38.42 -67.87
C PRO A 35 -15.30 -38.41 -66.39
N ALA A 36 -14.48 -38.88 -65.44
CA ALA A 36 -14.84 -38.94 -64.02
C ALA A 36 -14.30 -37.74 -63.20
N ASP A 37 -13.27 -37.04 -63.69
CA ASP A 37 -12.59 -36.00 -62.91
C ASP A 37 -13.27 -34.62 -62.99
N TRP A 38 -14.09 -34.39 -64.03
CA TRP A 38 -14.80 -33.12 -64.20
C TRP A 38 -15.96 -32.94 -63.20
N GLN A 39 -16.57 -34.05 -62.78
CA GLN A 39 -17.67 -34.03 -61.81
C GLN A 39 -17.18 -33.72 -60.39
N LEU A 40 -15.98 -34.21 -60.02
CA LEU A 40 -15.33 -33.89 -58.74
C LEU A 40 -14.86 -32.43 -58.68
N LEU A 41 -14.35 -31.90 -59.78
CA LEU A 41 -13.98 -30.47 -59.89
C LEU A 41 -15.19 -29.54 -59.80
N LEU A 42 -16.33 -29.91 -60.41
CA LEU A 42 -17.57 -29.12 -60.32
C LEU A 42 -18.20 -29.16 -58.92
N VAL A 43 -18.12 -30.30 -58.22
CA VAL A 43 -18.59 -30.44 -56.83
C VAL A 43 -17.68 -29.66 -55.87
N LEU A 44 -16.36 -29.68 -56.07
CA LEU A 44 -15.41 -28.84 -55.32
C LEU A 44 -15.62 -27.34 -55.60
N LEU A 45 -15.94 -26.95 -56.85
CA LEU A 45 -16.27 -25.56 -57.18
C LEU A 45 -17.58 -25.09 -56.51
N TRP A 46 -18.58 -25.99 -56.42
CA TRP A 46 -19.86 -25.70 -55.75
C TRP A 46 -19.72 -25.58 -54.23
N ILE A 47 -18.85 -26.38 -53.61
CA ILE A 47 -18.56 -26.27 -52.17
C ILE A 47 -17.78 -24.97 -51.87
N CYS A 48 -16.94 -24.49 -52.80
CA CYS A 48 -16.25 -23.22 -52.67
C CYS A 48 -17.13 -21.97 -52.94
N LEU A 49 -18.25 -22.11 -53.66
CA LEU A 49 -19.19 -21.01 -53.93
C LEU A 49 -20.31 -20.88 -52.88
N ALA A 50 -20.51 -21.90 -52.04
CA ALA A 50 -21.52 -21.91 -50.97
C ALA A 50 -20.96 -21.54 -49.57
N GLY A 51 -19.77 -20.94 -49.51
CA GLY A 51 -19.16 -20.47 -48.28
C GLY A 51 -18.58 -19.07 -48.46
N CYS A 52 -19.05 -18.13 -47.64
CA CYS A 52 -18.62 -16.72 -47.53
C CYS A 52 -19.28 -15.70 -48.48
N ASP A 53 -20.60 -15.52 -48.37
CA ASP A 53 -21.26 -14.26 -48.74
C ASP A 53 -21.60 -13.38 -47.51
N GLY A 54 -20.80 -13.51 -46.44
CA GLY A 54 -21.08 -12.91 -45.13
C GLY A 54 -20.05 -11.89 -44.61
N CYS A 55 -18.93 -11.66 -45.31
CA CYS A 55 -17.81 -10.88 -44.75
C CYS A 55 -17.12 -10.02 -45.80
N ARG A 56 -17.74 -8.90 -46.19
CA ARG A 56 -17.08 -7.61 -46.48
C ARG A 56 -18.13 -6.55 -46.83
N ARG A 57 -18.77 -6.03 -45.79
CA ARG A 57 -19.27 -4.65 -45.82
C ARG A 57 -18.34 -3.84 -44.94
N ASP A 58 -17.33 -3.22 -45.56
CA ASP A 58 -16.77 -1.98 -45.02
C ASP A 58 -17.89 -0.93 -45.14
N GLN A 59 -18.86 -1.00 -44.22
CA GLN A 59 -19.69 0.16 -43.93
C GLN A 59 -18.80 1.07 -43.10
N THR A 60 -18.02 1.92 -43.79
CA THR A 60 -17.54 3.15 -43.20
C THR A 60 -18.77 3.98 -42.86
N LEU A 61 -19.33 3.74 -41.67
CA LEU A 61 -20.46 4.48 -41.12
C LEU A 61 -20.13 5.96 -41.25
N SER A 62 -21.09 6.74 -41.77
CA SER A 62 -20.88 8.19 -41.82
C SER A 62 -20.71 8.71 -40.39
N LYS A 63 -19.96 9.79 -40.21
CA LYS A 63 -19.74 10.40 -38.89
C LYS A 63 -21.07 10.63 -38.13
N LYS A 64 -22.16 10.95 -38.84
CA LYS A 64 -23.50 11.12 -38.26
C LYS A 64 -24.11 9.81 -37.76
N GLU A 65 -23.89 8.70 -38.45
CA GLU A 65 -24.40 7.38 -38.04
C GLU A 65 -23.65 6.86 -36.82
N LEU A 66 -22.33 7.09 -36.76
CA LEU A 66 -21.51 6.81 -35.57
C LEU A 66 -21.97 7.64 -34.36
N GLU A 67 -22.22 8.94 -34.56
CA GLU A 67 -22.73 9.83 -33.52
C GLU A 67 -24.13 9.39 -33.03
N GLU A 68 -25.02 8.98 -33.93
CA GLU A 68 -26.36 8.50 -33.57
C GLU A 68 -26.31 7.14 -32.85
N GLN A 69 -25.45 6.21 -33.29
CA GLN A 69 -25.23 4.94 -32.60
C GLN A 69 -24.64 5.14 -31.20
N ALA A 70 -23.62 6.00 -31.06
CA ALA A 70 -23.02 6.33 -29.77
C ALA A 70 -24.05 6.96 -28.82
N ARG A 71 -24.93 7.85 -29.34
CA ARG A 71 -26.02 8.42 -28.56
C ARG A 71 -27.00 7.34 -28.10
N ARG A 72 -27.43 6.45 -29.01
CA ARG A 72 -28.31 5.32 -28.68
C ARG A 72 -27.69 4.37 -27.66
N GLN A 73 -26.37 4.15 -27.68
CA GLN A 73 -25.68 3.32 -26.69
C GLN A 73 -25.62 4.00 -25.32
N THR A 74 -25.30 5.29 -25.29
CA THR A 74 -25.26 6.10 -24.05
C THR A 74 -26.64 6.18 -23.39
N GLU A 75 -27.70 6.29 -24.19
CA GLU A 75 -29.08 6.24 -23.71
C GLU A 75 -29.47 4.84 -23.21
N ALA A 76 -28.85 3.77 -23.70
CA ALA A 76 -29.14 2.39 -23.29
C ALA A 76 -28.51 2.04 -21.94
N LEU A 77 -27.33 2.58 -21.64
CA LEU A 77 -26.58 2.32 -20.42
C LEU A 77 -26.09 3.64 -19.84
N GLU A 78 -26.71 4.08 -18.75
CA GLU A 78 -26.24 5.22 -17.98
C GLU A 78 -25.15 4.77 -17.00
N VAL A 79 -24.01 5.45 -17.04
CA VAL A 79 -22.85 5.16 -16.20
C VAL A 79 -22.45 6.41 -15.46
N LYS A 80 -22.57 6.40 -14.13
CA LYS A 80 -22.10 7.51 -13.29
C LYS A 80 -20.59 7.43 -13.10
N GLU A 81 -20.00 8.54 -12.67
CA GLU A 81 -18.59 8.62 -12.37
C GLU A 81 -18.20 7.65 -11.22
N LEU A 82 -17.00 7.09 -11.31
CA LEU A 82 -16.40 6.29 -10.24
C LEU A 82 -16.08 7.18 -9.05
N VAL A 83 -16.50 6.76 -7.86
CA VAL A 83 -16.19 7.44 -6.59
C VAL A 83 -15.43 6.50 -5.65
N SER A 84 -14.61 7.06 -4.76
CA SER A 84 -14.03 6.32 -3.65
C SER A 84 -15.10 5.97 -2.61
N VAL A 85 -14.84 4.96 -1.80
CA VAL A 85 -15.64 4.64 -0.62
C VAL A 85 -14.76 4.84 0.63
N PRO A 86 -15.08 5.80 1.51
CA PRO A 86 -16.19 6.75 1.38
C PRO A 86 -15.94 7.84 0.32
N PRO A 87 -17.01 8.42 -0.24
CA PRO A 87 -16.90 9.57 -1.13
C PRO A 87 -16.68 10.85 -0.32
N ASP A 88 -15.89 11.77 -0.87
CA ASP A 88 -15.82 13.16 -0.37
C ASP A 88 -16.96 13.99 -0.96
N ALA A 89 -17.72 14.65 -0.09
CA ALA A 89 -18.90 15.43 -0.46
C ALA A 89 -18.58 16.64 -1.35
N ASP A 90 -17.41 17.27 -1.17
CA ASP A 90 -17.09 18.54 -1.84
C ASP A 90 -16.41 18.36 -3.19
N ALA A 91 -15.44 17.44 -3.29
CA ALA A 91 -14.55 17.41 -4.45
C ALA A 91 -14.71 16.18 -5.36
N GLN A 92 -15.43 15.13 -4.95
CA GLN A 92 -15.43 13.80 -5.63
C GLN A 92 -14.03 13.36 -6.11
N VAL A 93 -12.98 13.80 -5.41
CA VAL A 93 -11.60 13.46 -5.71
C VAL A 93 -11.31 12.09 -5.12
N VAL A 94 -10.66 11.24 -5.92
CA VAL A 94 -10.22 9.93 -5.48
C VAL A 94 -8.79 10.05 -4.97
N TYR A 95 -8.60 9.81 -3.69
CA TYR A 95 -7.28 9.68 -3.08
C TYR A 95 -6.93 8.20 -2.96
N ALA A 96 -5.72 7.85 -3.37
CA ALA A 96 -5.26 6.46 -3.43
C ALA A 96 -3.84 6.39 -2.90
N LYS A 97 -3.56 5.46 -1.98
CA LYS A 97 -2.22 5.32 -1.40
C LYS A 97 -1.52 4.11 -1.98
N GLY A 98 -0.30 4.30 -2.52
CA GLY A 98 0.51 3.21 -3.04
C GLY A 98 0.80 2.17 -1.95
N GLY A 99 0.54 0.90 -2.23
CA GLY A 99 0.64 -0.20 -1.28
C GLY A 99 -0.63 -0.48 -0.47
N HIS A 100 -1.72 0.28 -0.67
CA HIS A 100 -2.95 0.11 0.10
C HIS A 100 -4.10 -0.43 -0.74
N TRP A 101 -5.03 -1.08 -0.05
CA TRP A 101 -6.31 -1.44 -0.63
C TRP A 101 -7.29 -0.28 -0.47
N MET A 102 -8.13 -0.10 -1.47
CA MET A 102 -9.23 0.85 -1.40
C MET A 102 -10.48 0.29 -2.09
N GLU A 103 -11.64 0.76 -1.66
CA GLU A 103 -12.91 0.42 -2.27
C GLU A 103 -13.42 1.60 -3.09
N THR A 104 -13.99 1.28 -4.23
CA THR A 104 -14.60 2.26 -5.14
C THR A 104 -15.98 1.78 -5.51
N GLN A 105 -16.86 2.71 -5.85
CA GLN A 105 -18.22 2.42 -6.26
C GLN A 105 -18.53 3.16 -7.56
N GLN A 106 -19.20 2.45 -8.47
CA GLN A 106 -19.76 3.03 -9.68
C GLN A 106 -21.21 2.65 -9.82
N ILE A 107 -22.05 3.61 -10.20
CA ILE A 107 -23.48 3.39 -10.40
C ILE A 107 -23.73 3.18 -11.89
N TYR A 108 -24.38 2.07 -12.22
CA TYR A 108 -24.80 1.72 -13.57
C TYR A 108 -26.32 1.58 -13.62
N LYS A 109 -26.93 1.96 -14.73
CA LYS A 109 -28.36 1.75 -14.97
C LYS A 109 -28.56 1.34 -16.43
N SER A 110 -29.13 0.15 -16.63
CA SER A 110 -29.52 -0.32 -17.96
C SER A 110 -30.94 0.16 -18.24
N ASN A 111 -31.15 0.92 -19.31
CA ASN A 111 -32.48 1.43 -19.66
C ASN A 111 -33.25 0.51 -20.61
N ARG A 112 -32.55 -0.34 -21.38
CA ARG A 112 -33.17 -1.16 -22.44
C ARG A 112 -33.46 -2.58 -22.03
N ASP A 113 -32.50 -3.24 -21.38
CA ASP A 113 -32.49 -4.69 -21.21
C ASP A 113 -32.07 -5.10 -19.80
N ASP A 114 -32.47 -6.30 -19.38
CA ASP A 114 -31.91 -6.95 -18.18
C ASP A 114 -30.55 -7.57 -18.55
N LEU A 115 -29.47 -7.03 -18.01
CA LEU A 115 -28.12 -7.45 -18.37
C LEU A 115 -27.48 -8.27 -17.25
N GLN A 116 -26.85 -9.38 -17.60
CA GLN A 116 -25.84 -10.00 -16.74
C GLN A 116 -24.47 -9.48 -17.15
N VAL A 117 -23.74 -8.92 -16.19
CA VAL A 117 -22.50 -8.22 -16.48
C VAL A 117 -21.37 -8.65 -15.55
N LEU A 118 -20.15 -8.49 -16.04
CA LEU A 118 -18.93 -8.56 -15.28
C LEU A 118 -18.32 -7.15 -15.29
N ALA A 119 -18.34 -6.48 -14.14
CA ALA A 119 -17.62 -5.22 -13.96
C ALA A 119 -16.15 -5.54 -13.73
N VAL A 120 -15.27 -5.04 -14.61
CA VAL A 120 -13.83 -5.25 -14.55
C VAL A 120 -13.14 -3.92 -14.29
N GLY A 121 -12.20 -3.90 -13.36
CA GLY A 121 -11.39 -2.78 -12.99
C GLY A 121 -9.92 -3.09 -13.13
N SER A 122 -9.13 -2.12 -13.61
CA SER A 122 -7.68 -2.18 -13.67
C SER A 122 -7.10 -0.83 -13.27
N ILE A 123 -5.83 -0.82 -12.87
CA ILE A 123 -5.09 0.41 -12.54
C ILE A 123 -4.05 0.66 -13.62
N THR A 124 -4.05 1.88 -14.15
CA THR A 124 -3.09 2.31 -15.16
C THR A 124 -2.30 3.53 -14.67
N ARG A 125 -1.09 3.69 -15.20
CA ARG A 125 -0.28 4.90 -15.10
C ARG A 125 0.09 5.31 -16.52
N GLY A 126 -0.61 6.32 -17.04
CA GLY A 126 -0.60 6.59 -18.47
C GLY A 126 -1.31 5.48 -19.27
N PRO A 127 -0.81 5.09 -20.45
CA PRO A 127 -1.44 4.08 -21.30
C PRO A 127 -1.21 2.65 -20.81
N GLU A 128 -0.27 2.44 -19.88
CA GLU A 128 0.12 1.09 -19.43
C GLU A 128 -0.57 0.69 -18.12
N GLN A 129 -1.00 -0.56 -18.07
CA GLN A 129 -1.47 -1.18 -16.85
C GLN A 129 -0.29 -1.47 -15.92
N VAL A 130 -0.46 -1.15 -14.65
CA VAL A 130 0.60 -1.27 -13.66
C VAL A 130 0.84 -2.74 -13.33
N ILE A 131 2.10 -3.18 -13.40
CA ILE A 131 2.54 -4.51 -12.98
C ILE A 131 2.65 -4.52 -11.45
N LEU A 132 2.26 -5.63 -10.82
CA LEU A 132 2.46 -5.81 -9.39
C LEU A 132 3.96 -5.83 -9.06
N PRO A 133 4.44 -5.00 -8.13
CA PRO A 133 5.84 -4.97 -7.70
C PRO A 133 6.36 -6.37 -7.36
N GLY A 134 7.55 -6.70 -7.86
CA GLY A 134 8.18 -8.00 -7.63
C GLY A 134 7.63 -9.16 -8.49
N THR A 135 6.72 -8.89 -9.43
CA THR A 135 6.15 -9.90 -10.34
C THR A 135 6.10 -9.39 -11.79
N ASN A 136 5.73 -10.27 -12.72
CA ASN A 136 5.37 -9.90 -14.10
C ASN A 136 3.85 -9.92 -14.33
N PHE A 137 3.06 -10.01 -13.25
CA PHE A 137 1.62 -10.13 -13.35
C PHE A 137 0.94 -8.78 -13.30
N ARG A 138 -0.09 -8.65 -14.14
CA ARG A 138 -1.08 -7.57 -14.08
C ARG A 138 -2.29 -8.07 -13.32
N VAL A 139 -2.98 -7.16 -12.64
CA VAL A 139 -4.18 -7.50 -11.88
C VAL A 139 -5.38 -6.77 -12.43
N ASP A 140 -6.40 -7.56 -12.70
CA ASP A 140 -7.76 -7.10 -12.96
C ASP A 140 -8.65 -7.52 -11.80
N TYR A 141 -9.55 -6.63 -11.42
CA TYR A 141 -10.52 -6.82 -10.35
C TYR A 141 -11.88 -6.97 -10.99
N ALA A 142 -12.56 -8.09 -10.78
CA ALA A 142 -13.82 -8.36 -11.45
C ALA A 142 -14.94 -8.67 -10.44
N ARG A 143 -16.13 -8.12 -10.67
CA ARG A 143 -17.35 -8.43 -9.92
C ARG A 143 -18.49 -8.75 -10.86
N ARG A 144 -19.04 -9.96 -10.73
CA ARG A 144 -20.23 -10.38 -11.47
C ARG A 144 -21.47 -9.80 -10.81
N THR A 145 -22.38 -9.27 -11.63
CA THR A 145 -23.64 -8.69 -11.15
C THR A 145 -24.70 -8.69 -12.26
N SER A 146 -25.97 -8.52 -11.89
CA SER A 146 -27.06 -8.24 -12.83
C SER A 146 -27.46 -6.77 -12.77
N LEU A 147 -27.78 -6.17 -13.91
CA LEU A 147 -28.36 -4.83 -14.05
C LEU A 147 -29.80 -4.98 -14.57
N PRO A 148 -30.80 -4.96 -13.67
CA PRO A 148 -32.19 -4.97 -14.09
C PRO A 148 -32.54 -3.71 -14.88
N LYS A 149 -33.44 -3.85 -15.85
CA LYS A 149 -33.91 -2.76 -16.68
C LYS A 149 -34.57 -1.66 -15.85
N GLY A 150 -34.18 -0.42 -16.12
CA GLY A 150 -34.66 0.80 -15.47
C GLY A 150 -34.12 1.04 -14.06
N GLN A 151 -33.41 0.09 -13.45
CA GLN A 151 -32.93 0.19 -12.07
C GLN A 151 -31.46 0.58 -12.02
N SER A 152 -31.15 1.58 -11.20
CA SER A 152 -29.77 1.94 -10.88
C SER A 152 -29.19 0.94 -9.89
N LYS A 153 -28.00 0.43 -10.18
CA LYS A 153 -27.26 -0.46 -9.29
C LYS A 153 -25.87 0.07 -9.03
N ALA A 154 -25.53 0.19 -7.76
CA ALA A 154 -24.17 0.45 -7.32
C ALA A 154 -23.35 -0.84 -7.37
N VAL A 155 -22.19 -0.79 -7.98
CA VAL A 155 -21.24 -1.90 -8.06
C VAL A 155 -19.94 -1.43 -7.41
N GLU A 156 -19.51 -2.13 -6.37
CA GLU A 156 -18.21 -1.86 -5.76
C GLU A 156 -17.13 -2.78 -6.30
N LEU A 157 -15.95 -2.21 -6.51
CA LEU A 157 -14.71 -2.90 -6.81
C LEU A 157 -13.67 -2.50 -5.77
N ARG A 158 -12.92 -3.49 -5.26
CA ARG A 158 -11.79 -3.30 -4.36
C ARG A 158 -10.50 -3.39 -5.15
N PHE A 159 -9.70 -2.36 -5.05
CA PHE A 159 -8.47 -2.19 -5.80
C PHE A 159 -7.28 -2.22 -4.84
N PHE A 160 -6.26 -3.01 -5.15
CA PHE A 160 -4.94 -2.83 -4.57
C PHE A 160 -4.16 -1.85 -5.43
N VAL A 161 -3.71 -0.74 -4.84
CA VAL A 161 -2.98 0.33 -5.54
C VAL A 161 -1.49 0.04 -5.50
N PRO A 162 -0.83 -0.27 -6.63
CA PRO A 162 0.59 -0.55 -6.62
C PRO A 162 1.41 0.73 -6.47
N PHE A 163 2.56 0.63 -5.80
CA PHE A 163 3.51 1.74 -5.68
C PHE A 163 3.91 2.31 -7.04
N SER A 164 4.17 3.61 -7.08
CA SER A 164 4.85 4.24 -8.21
C SER A 164 6.31 3.76 -8.26
N GLY A 165 6.58 2.71 -9.05
CA GLY A 165 7.90 2.09 -9.15
C GLY A 165 8.90 2.83 -10.04
N SER A 166 8.49 3.88 -10.77
CA SER A 166 9.39 4.61 -11.66
C SER A 166 9.79 5.95 -11.05
N LYS A 167 11.10 6.21 -10.93
CA LYS A 167 11.60 7.58 -10.91
C LYS A 167 10.98 8.29 -12.10
N GLU A 168 10.23 9.36 -11.84
CA GLU A 168 9.63 10.14 -12.91
C GLU A 168 10.75 10.61 -13.83
N ASP A 169 10.64 10.29 -15.12
CA ASP A 169 11.48 10.92 -16.11
C ASP A 169 10.88 12.31 -16.33
N PRO A 170 11.56 13.39 -15.93
CA PRO A 170 11.01 14.75 -16.02
C PRO A 170 10.70 15.15 -17.47
N PHE A 171 11.26 14.44 -18.46
CA PHE A 171 11.08 14.71 -19.89
C PHE A 171 9.98 13.86 -20.55
N SER A 172 9.31 12.97 -19.81
CA SER A 172 8.21 12.17 -20.35
C SER A 172 6.98 13.04 -20.63
N MET A 173 6.57 13.11 -21.90
CA MET A 173 5.31 13.77 -22.31
C MET A 173 4.05 12.96 -21.96
N VAL A 174 4.20 11.71 -21.51
CA VAL A 174 3.09 10.85 -21.10
C VAL A 174 2.80 11.05 -19.62
N SER A 175 1.57 11.45 -19.29
CA SER A 175 1.12 11.56 -17.91
C SER A 175 1.18 10.18 -17.23
N LYS A 176 2.01 10.07 -16.18
CA LYS A 176 2.08 8.86 -15.33
C LYS A 176 1.07 8.91 -14.17
N ARG A 177 0.06 9.77 -14.26
CA ARG A 177 -0.96 9.92 -13.22
C ARG A 177 -1.72 8.60 -13.04
N LEU A 178 -1.86 8.21 -11.77
CA LEU A 178 -2.65 7.06 -11.38
C LEU A 178 -4.09 7.20 -11.86
N THR A 179 -4.57 6.22 -12.62
CA THR A 179 -5.91 6.23 -13.20
C THR A 179 -6.60 4.89 -12.97
N PHE A 180 -7.82 4.93 -12.47
CA PHE A 180 -8.70 3.77 -12.38
C PHE A 180 -9.44 3.60 -13.71
N ARG A 181 -9.26 2.44 -14.33
CA ARG A 181 -9.94 2.07 -15.57
C ARG A 181 -10.99 1.01 -15.24
N THR A 182 -12.25 1.30 -15.56
CA THR A 182 -13.38 0.40 -15.32
C THR A 182 -14.14 0.13 -16.62
N GLU A 183 -14.59 -1.10 -16.78
CA GLU A 183 -15.28 -1.56 -17.98
C GLU A 183 -16.36 -2.58 -17.63
N LEU A 184 -17.49 -2.54 -18.35
CA LEU A 184 -18.56 -3.52 -18.23
C LEU A 184 -18.53 -4.50 -19.40
N LEU A 185 -18.39 -5.78 -19.08
CA LEU A 185 -18.47 -6.87 -20.03
C LEU A 185 -19.79 -7.62 -19.87
N ASN A 186 -20.35 -8.09 -20.98
CA ASN A 186 -21.50 -8.98 -20.97
C ASN A 186 -21.09 -10.37 -20.47
N TRP A 187 -21.89 -10.98 -19.60
CA TRP A 187 -21.64 -12.33 -19.12
C TRP A 187 -22.60 -13.34 -19.79
N PRO A 188 -22.12 -14.50 -20.30
CA PRO A 188 -20.76 -15.05 -20.21
C PRO A 188 -19.87 -14.73 -21.43
N LEU A 189 -20.36 -13.97 -22.41
CA LEU A 189 -19.65 -13.75 -23.69
C LEU A 189 -18.39 -12.88 -23.58
N LEU A 190 -18.21 -12.17 -22.45
CA LEU A 190 -17.11 -11.27 -22.15
C LEU A 190 -16.89 -10.14 -23.18
N THR A 191 -17.96 -9.80 -23.92
CA THR A 191 -17.92 -8.69 -24.88
C THR A 191 -18.17 -7.36 -24.18
N PRO A 192 -17.43 -6.29 -24.51
CA PRO A 192 -17.64 -4.98 -23.91
C PRO A 192 -19.02 -4.43 -24.27
N ILE A 193 -19.75 -3.95 -23.25
CA ILE A 193 -21.06 -3.31 -23.41
C ILE A 193 -20.90 -1.81 -23.68
N GLN A 194 -19.84 -1.22 -23.11
CA GLN A 194 -19.52 0.19 -23.28
C GLN A 194 -18.67 0.42 -24.52
N THR A 195 -18.86 1.57 -25.18
CA THR A 195 -18.03 1.99 -26.32
C THR A 195 -16.60 2.31 -25.89
N SER A 196 -16.42 2.80 -24.67
CA SER A 196 -15.13 3.11 -24.08
C SER A 196 -15.13 2.85 -22.57
N PRO A 197 -13.96 2.49 -22.00
CA PRO A 197 -13.84 2.30 -20.56
C PRO A 197 -13.97 3.63 -19.81
N SER A 198 -14.50 3.58 -18.60
CA SER A 198 -14.56 4.74 -17.71
C SER A 198 -13.21 4.91 -17.01
N LEU A 199 -12.62 6.10 -17.16
CA LEU A 199 -11.32 6.47 -16.59
C LEU A 199 -11.52 7.51 -15.50
N LYS A 200 -11.07 7.22 -14.28
CA LYS A 200 -11.08 8.16 -13.15
C LYS A 200 -9.66 8.40 -12.66
N PRO A 201 -9.09 9.60 -12.86
CA PRO A 201 -7.78 9.92 -12.31
C PRO A 201 -7.85 10.02 -10.78
N ALA A 202 -6.78 9.63 -10.12
CA ALA A 202 -6.64 9.71 -8.67
C ALA A 202 -5.40 10.52 -8.27
N ASN A 203 -5.46 11.06 -7.06
CA ASN A 203 -4.34 11.71 -6.41
C ASN A 203 -3.63 10.66 -5.55
N GLU A 204 -2.37 10.40 -5.85
CA GLU A 204 -1.59 9.43 -5.11
C GLU A 204 -1.07 10.04 -3.82
N LEU A 205 -1.33 9.38 -2.69
CA LEU A 205 -0.85 9.78 -1.38
C LEU A 205 0.60 9.33 -1.19
N LYS A 206 1.42 10.21 -0.62
CA LYS A 206 2.78 9.90 -0.16
C LYS A 206 2.74 8.98 1.06
N ALA A 207 3.87 8.33 1.37
CA ALA A 207 3.97 7.40 2.49
C ALA A 207 3.51 7.98 3.84
N HIS A 208 3.78 9.27 4.11
CA HIS A 208 3.38 9.93 5.36
C HIS A 208 1.96 10.52 5.34
N GLU A 209 1.30 10.55 4.19
CA GLU A 209 -0.03 11.11 4.02
C GLU A 209 -1.10 10.03 4.26
N PHE A 210 -2.12 10.35 5.06
CA PHE A 210 -3.22 9.42 5.37
C PHE A 210 -4.58 10.10 5.16
N LEU A 211 -5.66 9.32 5.23
CA LEU A 211 -7.02 9.85 5.23
C LEU A 211 -7.50 10.11 6.66
N LEU A 212 -8.17 11.24 6.85
CA LEU A 212 -8.99 11.55 8.02
C LEU A 212 -10.44 11.67 7.55
N ILE A 213 -11.31 10.78 7.99
CA ILE A 213 -12.72 10.78 7.55
C ILE A 213 -13.56 11.46 8.61
N ALA A 214 -14.27 12.53 8.25
CA ALA A 214 -15.31 13.12 9.09
C ALA A 214 -16.67 12.58 8.66
N MET A 215 -17.33 11.83 9.54
CA MET A 215 -18.64 11.23 9.32
C MET A 215 -19.69 11.93 10.16
N GLY A 216 -20.80 12.29 9.54
CA GLY A 216 -21.94 12.89 10.23
C GLY A 216 -22.89 13.59 9.26
N PRO A 217 -24.14 13.88 9.68
CA PRO A 217 -25.10 14.62 8.86
C PRO A 217 -24.60 16.03 8.53
N GLN A 218 -23.66 16.55 9.33
CA GLN A 218 -23.08 17.87 9.15
C GLN A 218 -21.55 17.79 8.94
N ALA A 219 -21.07 16.75 8.23
CA ALA A 219 -19.65 16.51 7.98
C ALA A 219 -18.93 17.70 7.33
N LEU A 220 -19.61 18.48 6.48
CA LEU A 220 -19.05 19.69 5.85
C LEU A 220 -18.55 20.73 6.88
N GLY A 221 -19.09 20.73 8.10
CA GLY A 221 -18.63 21.60 9.18
C GLY A 221 -17.21 21.30 9.66
N TYR A 222 -16.60 20.18 9.26
CA TYR A 222 -15.20 19.86 9.52
C TYR A 222 -14.23 20.41 8.47
N GLU A 223 -14.69 21.22 7.52
CA GLU A 223 -13.79 21.85 6.54
C GLU A 223 -12.66 22.64 7.19
N TYR A 224 -12.88 23.20 8.39
CA TYR A 224 -11.84 23.92 9.11
C TYR A 224 -10.57 23.08 9.31
N LEU A 225 -10.68 21.74 9.41
CA LEU A 225 -9.55 20.83 9.63
C LEU A 225 -8.53 20.88 8.49
N THR A 226 -8.94 21.10 7.24
CA THR A 226 -8.06 21.09 6.05
C THR A 226 -6.97 22.17 6.12
N SER A 227 -7.27 23.28 6.79
CA SER A 227 -6.40 24.45 6.93
C SER A 227 -5.62 24.49 8.25
N ARG A 228 -5.92 23.58 9.20
CA ARG A 228 -5.24 23.58 10.51
C ARG A 228 -3.82 23.08 10.39
N ASP A 229 -2.94 23.68 11.18
CA ASP A 229 -1.54 23.28 11.20
C ASP A 229 -1.31 21.85 11.69
N ALA A 230 -2.28 21.24 12.39
CA ALA A 230 -2.25 19.83 12.75
C ALA A 230 -2.32 18.92 11.51
N ILE A 231 -3.00 19.36 10.45
CA ILE A 231 -3.18 18.58 9.22
C ILE A 231 -2.21 19.05 8.14
N PHE A 232 -2.11 20.36 7.94
CA PHE A 232 -1.28 20.98 6.92
C PHE A 232 -0.23 21.86 7.58
N TRP A 233 1.00 21.36 7.67
CA TRP A 233 2.02 21.93 8.53
C TRP A 233 2.45 23.32 8.06
N ARG A 234 2.81 24.19 9.02
CA ARG A 234 3.48 25.45 8.67
C ARG A 234 4.87 25.12 8.14
N GLY A 235 5.16 25.57 6.93
CA GLY A 235 6.45 25.38 6.29
C GLY A 235 6.91 26.68 5.64
N ASP A 236 8.22 26.74 5.40
CA ASP A 236 8.88 27.85 4.73
C ASP A 236 8.57 27.81 3.23
N GLU A 237 7.75 28.74 2.75
CA GLU A 237 7.34 28.78 1.33
C GLU A 237 8.48 29.16 0.39
N LEU A 238 9.55 29.79 0.90
CA LEU A 238 10.70 30.20 0.10
C LEU A 238 11.68 29.05 -0.13
N LEU A 239 11.81 28.15 0.84
CA LEU A 239 12.80 27.07 0.82
C LEU A 239 12.21 25.69 0.57
N MET A 240 10.92 25.48 0.89
CA MET A 240 10.26 24.20 0.67
C MET A 240 9.44 24.21 -0.61
N THR A 241 9.75 23.30 -1.53
CA THR A 241 8.95 23.08 -2.74
C THR A 241 7.53 22.62 -2.42
N GLU A 242 7.34 21.94 -1.28
CA GLU A 242 6.04 21.43 -0.85
C GLU A 242 5.94 21.37 0.69
N ARG A 243 4.79 21.78 1.23
CA ARG A 243 4.51 21.68 2.67
C ARG A 243 4.13 20.26 3.06
N THR A 244 4.59 19.83 4.24
CA THR A 244 4.19 18.54 4.81
C THR A 244 2.69 18.52 5.13
N ARG A 245 1.98 17.53 4.60
CA ARG A 245 0.58 17.26 4.89
C ARG A 245 0.48 15.91 5.60
N SER A 246 -0.17 15.88 6.74
CA SER A 246 -0.44 14.63 7.47
C SER A 246 -1.67 13.92 6.91
N TYR A 247 -2.75 14.66 6.67
CA TYR A 247 -4.04 14.07 6.32
C TYR A 247 -4.75 14.78 5.16
N PHE A 248 -5.50 13.99 4.41
CA PHE A 248 -6.56 14.47 3.53
C PHE A 248 -7.90 14.23 4.22
N VAL A 249 -8.68 15.30 4.41
CA VAL A 249 -9.96 15.24 5.11
C VAL A 249 -11.06 14.86 4.13
N ILE A 250 -11.72 13.73 4.38
CA ILE A 250 -12.86 13.24 3.59
C ILE A 250 -14.13 13.54 4.38
N LYS A 251 -15.05 14.33 3.82
CA LYS A 251 -16.33 14.66 4.47
C LYS A 251 -17.40 13.71 3.94
N CYS A 252 -17.76 12.73 4.77
CA CYS A 252 -18.71 11.68 4.40
C CYS A 252 -20.12 12.03 4.90
N LEU A 253 -21.01 12.31 3.96
CA LEU A 253 -22.44 12.57 4.22
C LEU A 253 -23.28 11.29 4.02
N PRO A 254 -24.41 11.14 4.72
CA PRO A 254 -25.35 10.05 4.47
C PRO A 254 -26.11 10.28 3.16
N GLU A 255 -26.34 9.22 2.40
CA GLU A 255 -27.20 9.23 1.21
C GLU A 255 -28.39 8.29 1.43
N GLY A 256 -29.60 8.83 1.43
CA GLY A 256 -30.81 8.04 1.72
C GLY A 256 -30.83 7.43 3.12
N GLY A 257 -30.22 8.08 4.10
CA GLY A 257 -30.13 7.59 5.49
C GLY A 257 -29.11 6.47 5.70
N LYS A 258 -28.18 6.25 4.76
CA LYS A 258 -27.07 5.30 4.93
C LYS A 258 -25.74 5.93 4.55
N TYR A 259 -24.66 5.48 5.18
CA TYR A 259 -23.32 5.90 4.79
C TYR A 259 -22.70 4.92 3.78
N ARG A 260 -22.11 5.48 2.73
CA ARG A 260 -21.21 4.72 1.85
C ARG A 260 -19.86 4.58 2.55
N PHE A 261 -19.74 3.53 3.35
CA PHE A 261 -18.55 3.24 4.14
C PHE A 261 -17.93 1.90 3.72
N PRO A 262 -16.60 1.70 3.86
CA PRO A 262 -15.96 0.43 3.51
C PRO A 262 -16.56 -0.75 4.29
N ASN A 263 -16.80 -1.84 3.59
CA ASN A 263 -17.35 -3.08 4.18
C ASN A 263 -16.25 -4.05 4.65
N SER A 264 -14.98 -3.67 4.50
CA SER A 264 -13.83 -4.48 4.87
C SER A 264 -12.73 -3.57 5.39
N MET A 265 -12.14 -4.00 6.52
CA MET A 265 -11.04 -3.31 7.17
C MET A 265 -9.80 -3.16 6.26
N LEU A 266 -9.57 -4.09 5.32
CA LEU A 266 -8.47 -4.01 4.35
C LEU A 266 -8.52 -2.73 3.51
N SER A 267 -9.72 -2.32 3.07
CA SER A 267 -9.93 -1.10 2.28
C SER A 267 -9.75 0.19 3.10
N MET A 268 -9.53 0.09 4.42
CA MET A 268 -9.36 1.21 5.34
C MET A 268 -7.89 1.42 5.73
N THR A 269 -6.96 0.69 5.10
CA THR A 269 -5.53 0.72 5.44
C THR A 269 -4.86 2.09 5.22
N ALA A 270 -5.43 2.97 4.38
CA ALA A 270 -4.97 4.34 4.19
C ALA A 270 -5.63 5.35 5.17
N THR A 271 -6.61 4.93 5.97
CA THR A 271 -7.36 5.78 6.90
C THR A 271 -6.75 5.72 8.29
N ALA A 272 -6.21 6.84 8.76
CA ALA A 272 -5.61 6.92 10.09
C ALA A 272 -6.63 7.23 11.19
N VAL A 273 -7.58 8.13 10.89
CA VAL A 273 -8.51 8.70 11.87
C VAL A 273 -9.91 8.79 11.29
N ILE A 274 -10.91 8.47 12.12
CA ILE A 274 -12.33 8.69 11.80
C ILE A 274 -12.92 9.57 12.88
N VAL A 275 -13.49 10.71 12.48
CA VAL A 275 -14.32 11.57 13.34
C VAL A 275 -15.77 11.15 13.17
N TRP A 276 -16.41 10.81 14.28
CA TRP A 276 -17.79 10.37 14.36
C TRP A 276 -18.61 11.45 15.06
N ASP A 277 -19.56 12.06 14.33
CA ASP A 277 -20.37 13.16 14.84
C ASP A 277 -21.85 12.97 14.47
N ASP A 278 -22.67 12.59 15.45
CA ASP A 278 -24.12 12.33 15.31
C ASP A 278 -24.48 11.31 14.21
N VAL A 279 -23.61 10.32 13.98
CA VAL A 279 -23.91 9.18 13.09
C VAL A 279 -24.74 8.16 13.86
N ALA A 280 -25.87 7.72 13.29
CA ALA A 280 -26.64 6.62 13.84
C ALA A 280 -25.97 5.28 13.48
N PRO A 281 -25.73 4.37 14.44
CA PRO A 281 -25.11 3.07 14.18
C PRO A 281 -25.82 2.24 13.10
N ASP A 282 -27.16 2.35 13.04
CA ASP A 282 -28.00 1.62 12.08
C ASP A 282 -27.88 2.15 10.63
N ASP A 283 -27.27 3.32 10.44
CA ASP A 283 -26.96 3.86 9.11
C ASP A 283 -25.79 3.10 8.45
N LEU A 284 -25.07 2.26 9.23
CA LEU A 284 -24.04 1.34 8.78
C LEU A 284 -24.58 -0.11 8.75
N SER A 285 -24.20 -0.86 7.72
CA SER A 285 -24.45 -2.30 7.67
C SER A 285 -23.62 -3.06 8.72
N VAL A 286 -24.04 -4.28 9.08
CA VAL A 286 -23.29 -5.13 10.01
C VAL A 286 -21.84 -5.37 9.55
N ASP A 287 -21.63 -5.56 8.23
CA ASP A 287 -20.29 -5.71 7.67
C ASP A 287 -19.43 -4.43 7.83
N GLN A 288 -20.03 -3.25 7.67
CA GLN A 288 -19.36 -1.97 7.89
C GLN A 288 -19.04 -1.75 9.38
N GLN A 289 -19.94 -2.13 10.28
CA GLN A 289 -19.73 -2.07 11.73
C GLN A 289 -18.58 -2.99 12.15
N ASN A 290 -18.55 -4.23 11.65
CA ASN A 290 -17.44 -5.17 11.89
C ASN A 290 -16.12 -4.64 11.31
N ALA A 291 -16.13 -4.12 10.08
CA ALA A 291 -14.96 -3.53 9.46
C ALA A 291 -14.40 -2.34 10.27
N LEU A 292 -15.27 -1.51 10.84
CA LEU A 292 -14.88 -0.41 11.72
C LEU A 292 -14.25 -0.94 13.01
N LEU A 293 -14.87 -1.91 13.68
CA LEU A 293 -14.32 -2.51 14.90
C LEU A 293 -12.96 -3.15 14.64
N ASP A 294 -12.82 -3.94 13.58
CA ASP A 294 -11.55 -4.53 13.18
C ASP A 294 -10.51 -3.43 12.94
N TRP A 295 -10.87 -2.37 12.22
CA TRP A 295 -9.98 -1.26 11.95
C TRP A 295 -9.47 -0.59 13.24
N VAL A 296 -10.34 -0.39 14.24
CA VAL A 296 -9.92 0.12 15.55
C VAL A 296 -8.96 -0.87 16.22
N HIS A 297 -9.27 -2.18 16.25
CA HIS A 297 -8.39 -3.18 16.88
C HIS A 297 -6.97 -3.18 16.31
N TRP A 298 -6.80 -2.83 15.04
CA TRP A 298 -5.51 -2.80 14.34
C TRP A 298 -4.78 -1.46 14.36
N GLY A 299 -5.28 -0.46 15.08
CA GLY A 299 -4.59 0.82 15.28
C GLY A 299 -5.32 2.05 14.77
N GLY A 300 -6.53 1.90 14.23
CA GLY A 300 -7.40 3.01 13.87
C GLY A 300 -7.76 3.88 15.08
N GLN A 301 -7.87 5.20 14.87
CA GLN A 301 -8.29 6.14 15.91
C GLN A 301 -9.71 6.66 15.64
N LEU A 302 -10.66 6.27 16.49
CA LEU A 302 -12.04 6.76 16.41
C LEU A 302 -12.22 7.94 17.37
N LEU A 303 -12.52 9.12 16.84
CA LEU A 303 -12.79 10.35 17.60
C LEU A 303 -14.28 10.66 17.58
N ILE A 304 -14.95 10.48 18.70
CA ILE A 304 -16.39 10.72 18.86
C ILE A 304 -16.60 12.14 19.38
N SER A 305 -17.29 12.95 18.58
CA SER A 305 -17.62 14.34 18.89
C SER A 305 -18.90 14.42 19.74
N GLY A 306 -18.77 15.09 20.89
CA GLY A 306 -19.83 15.84 21.55
C GLY A 306 -21.05 15.09 22.08
N PRO A 307 -22.03 15.85 22.60
CA PRO A 307 -23.21 15.29 23.26
C PRO A 307 -24.16 14.53 22.31
N SER A 308 -24.23 14.94 21.04
CA SER A 308 -25.14 14.37 20.03
C SER A 308 -24.88 12.88 19.78
N SER A 309 -23.61 12.46 19.80
CA SER A 309 -23.22 11.09 19.48
C SER A 309 -23.51 10.10 20.61
N TRP A 310 -23.44 10.53 21.88
CA TRP A 310 -23.50 9.63 23.04
C TRP A 310 -24.80 8.82 23.13
N SER A 311 -25.95 9.48 22.99
CA SER A 311 -27.27 8.85 23.19
C SER A 311 -27.53 7.69 22.22
N ARG A 312 -26.96 7.76 21.01
CA ARG A 312 -27.07 6.72 19.97
C ARG A 312 -26.06 5.59 20.16
N LEU A 313 -24.92 5.86 20.78
CA LEU A 313 -23.81 4.91 20.90
C LEU A 313 -23.89 4.02 22.14
N GLN A 314 -24.55 4.47 23.22
CA GLN A 314 -24.61 3.70 24.48
C GLN A 314 -25.23 2.30 24.33
N SER A 315 -26.11 2.11 23.33
CA SER A 315 -26.82 0.85 23.06
C SER A 315 -26.43 0.22 21.71
N SER A 316 -25.26 0.58 21.15
CA SER A 316 -24.80 0.12 19.85
C SER A 316 -23.68 -0.92 19.95
N PHE A 317 -23.19 -1.40 18.79
CA PHE A 317 -22.02 -2.27 18.69
C PHE A 317 -20.74 -1.69 19.31
N LEU A 318 -20.64 -0.36 19.46
CA LEU A 318 -19.51 0.30 20.11
C LEU A 318 -19.61 0.32 21.64
N SER A 319 -20.78 0.06 22.22
CA SER A 319 -21.03 0.14 23.67
C SER A 319 -19.98 -0.54 24.54
N PRO A 320 -19.51 -1.79 24.26
CA PRO A 320 -18.49 -2.46 25.07
C PRO A 320 -17.10 -1.80 25.00
N HIS A 321 -16.89 -0.96 23.99
CA HIS A 321 -15.62 -0.34 23.65
C HIS A 321 -15.57 1.14 24.01
N LEU A 322 -16.68 1.76 24.44
CA LEU A 322 -16.71 3.18 24.78
C LEU A 322 -15.92 3.48 26.07
N PRO A 323 -15.30 4.67 26.15
CA PRO A 323 -14.55 5.08 27.34
C PRO A 323 -15.45 5.48 28.51
N ALA A 324 -16.72 5.79 28.26
CA ALA A 324 -17.70 6.12 29.29
C ALA A 324 -18.77 5.04 29.39
N ALA A 325 -19.21 4.74 30.61
CA ALA A 325 -20.34 3.85 30.88
C ALA A 325 -21.67 4.63 30.98
N LYS A 326 -21.62 5.87 31.48
CA LYS A 326 -22.76 6.78 31.55
C LYS A 326 -22.35 8.20 31.21
N ALA A 327 -23.30 9.00 30.75
CA ALA A 327 -23.12 10.43 30.60
C ALA A 327 -24.40 11.20 30.98
N SER A 328 -24.23 12.35 31.62
CA SER A 328 -25.31 13.30 31.89
C SER A 328 -25.09 14.58 31.11
N SER A 329 -26.14 15.11 30.48
CA SER A 329 -26.09 16.42 29.82
C SER A 329 -25.86 17.54 30.83
N VAL A 330 -24.97 18.45 30.49
CA VAL A 330 -24.60 19.62 31.31
C VAL A 330 -24.27 20.79 30.39
N ASP A 331 -24.50 22.01 30.85
CA ASP A 331 -24.00 23.21 30.18
C ASP A 331 -22.57 23.47 30.64
N LEU A 332 -21.64 23.43 29.70
CA LEU A 332 -20.23 23.73 29.93
C LEU A 332 -20.00 25.24 29.94
N SER A 333 -19.18 25.68 30.89
CA SER A 333 -18.79 27.06 31.13
C SER A 333 -17.29 27.25 30.90
N THR A 334 -16.81 28.49 30.88
CA THR A 334 -15.37 28.78 30.80
C THR A 334 -14.56 28.10 31.91
N ALA A 335 -15.13 27.97 33.12
CA ALA A 335 -14.47 27.34 34.26
C ALA A 335 -14.13 25.85 34.00
N ASP A 336 -14.96 25.15 33.24
CA ASP A 336 -14.73 23.74 32.91
C ASP A 336 -13.51 23.56 31.98
N PHE A 337 -13.14 24.58 31.20
CA PHE A 337 -12.02 24.57 30.26
C PHE A 337 -10.71 25.14 30.84
N GLU A 338 -10.66 25.53 32.12
CA GLU A 338 -9.47 26.14 32.73
C GLU A 338 -8.25 25.23 32.66
N GLU A 339 -8.36 23.97 33.09
CA GLU A 339 -7.26 23.01 33.08
C GLU A 339 -6.77 22.71 31.64
N LEU A 340 -7.72 22.53 30.72
CA LEU A 340 -7.43 22.28 29.30
C LEU A 340 -6.73 23.48 28.67
N SER A 341 -7.22 24.69 28.93
CA SER A 341 -6.62 25.91 28.38
C SER A 341 -5.23 26.15 28.95
N ALA A 342 -5.04 25.95 30.26
CA ALA A 342 -3.76 26.19 30.92
C ALA A 342 -2.64 25.28 30.43
N TYR A 343 -2.92 24.00 30.16
CA TYR A 343 -1.89 23.04 29.75
C TYR A 343 -1.59 23.05 28.25
N TRP A 344 -2.63 23.12 27.41
CA TRP A 344 -2.46 22.95 25.96
C TRP A 344 -2.12 24.26 25.24
N MET A 345 -2.19 25.39 25.95
CA MET A 345 -1.65 26.67 25.50
C MET A 345 -0.12 26.58 25.42
N VAL A 346 0.40 26.79 24.22
CA VAL A 346 1.84 26.76 23.95
C VAL A 346 2.25 28.14 23.46
N PRO A 347 3.35 28.73 23.96
CA PRO A 347 3.79 30.04 23.50
C PRO A 347 3.91 30.08 21.97
N ASP A 348 3.11 30.93 21.32
CA ASP A 348 3.24 31.14 19.89
C ASP A 348 4.48 32.01 19.64
N LEU A 349 5.43 31.50 18.86
CA LEU A 349 6.63 32.23 18.44
C LEU A 349 6.32 33.21 17.29
N SER A 350 5.04 33.34 16.90
CA SER A 350 4.54 34.38 16.01
C SER A 350 4.49 35.76 16.70
N VAL A 351 4.21 36.81 15.92
CA VAL A 351 4.48 38.23 16.26
C VAL A 351 3.69 38.73 17.50
N HIS A 352 2.65 38.01 17.95
CA HIS A 352 1.85 38.38 19.11
C HIS A 352 1.51 37.17 19.99
N PRO A 353 2.31 36.88 21.04
CA PRO A 353 1.97 35.85 22.02
C PRO A 353 0.83 36.37 22.91
N ALA A 354 -0.41 36.18 22.46
CA ALA A 354 -1.57 36.42 23.30
C ALA A 354 -1.99 35.10 23.97
N GLU A 355 -1.93 35.07 25.30
CA GLU A 355 -2.56 34.02 26.10
C GLU A 355 -4.08 34.19 25.96
N SER A 356 -4.68 33.38 25.08
CA SER A 356 -6.12 33.37 24.84
C SER A 356 -6.65 32.03 25.34
N PRO A 357 -7.14 31.93 26.59
CA PRO A 357 -7.80 30.73 27.08
C PRO A 357 -9.07 30.47 26.26
N LEU A 358 -9.57 29.24 26.32
CA LEU A 358 -10.83 28.91 25.68
C LEU A 358 -11.97 29.48 26.52
N GLU A 359 -12.66 30.49 25.98
CA GLU A 359 -13.78 31.13 26.65
C GLU A 359 -15.13 30.71 26.04
N VAL A 360 -16.05 30.28 26.91
CA VAL A 360 -17.43 29.99 26.51
C VAL A 360 -18.25 31.26 26.68
N THR A 361 -18.24 32.11 25.65
CA THR A 361 -19.05 33.33 25.62
C THR A 361 -20.40 33.09 24.94
N GLY A 362 -21.42 33.86 25.34
CA GLY A 362 -22.76 33.81 24.74
C GLY A 362 -23.65 32.67 25.26
N ALA A 363 -24.28 31.93 24.35
CA ALA A 363 -25.21 30.85 24.70
C ALA A 363 -24.50 29.69 25.42
N PRO A 364 -25.16 29.00 26.36
CA PRO A 364 -24.57 27.86 27.06
C PRO A 364 -24.11 26.78 26.05
N MET A 365 -22.92 26.22 26.26
CA MET A 365 -22.39 25.15 25.44
C MET A 365 -22.89 23.81 25.98
N GLY A 366 -23.79 23.15 25.25
CA GLY A 366 -24.22 21.80 25.62
C GLY A 366 -23.04 20.83 25.61
N GLY A 367 -22.86 20.11 26.70
CA GLY A 367 -21.84 19.08 26.84
C GLY A 367 -22.27 17.91 27.72
N LEU A 368 -21.32 17.05 28.03
CA LEU A 368 -21.52 15.83 28.81
C LEU A 368 -20.59 15.75 30.01
N ARG A 369 -21.10 15.21 31.11
CA ARG A 369 -20.27 14.74 32.22
C ARG A 369 -20.29 13.21 32.22
N PHE A 370 -19.12 12.60 32.07
CA PHE A 370 -18.98 11.15 31.94
C PHE A 370 -18.72 10.46 33.28
N GLU A 371 -19.29 9.27 33.42
CA GLU A 371 -18.80 8.23 34.33
C GLU A 371 -18.01 7.23 33.47
N LEU A 372 -16.73 7.05 33.76
CA LEU A 372 -15.85 6.17 32.97
C LEU A 372 -16.30 4.71 33.03
N SER A 373 -16.06 4.00 31.93
CA SER A 373 -16.18 2.53 31.89
C SER A 373 -14.95 1.88 32.53
N GLN A 374 -14.97 0.55 32.71
CA GLN A 374 -13.82 -0.19 33.25
C GLN A 374 -12.55 -0.06 32.39
N ARG A 375 -12.70 0.30 31.11
CA ARG A 375 -11.58 0.48 30.15
C ARG A 375 -11.28 1.95 29.87
N GLY A 376 -12.07 2.86 30.46
CA GLY A 376 -12.00 4.29 30.24
C GLY A 376 -10.93 4.95 31.09
N HIS A 377 -10.22 5.89 30.50
CA HIS A 377 -9.27 6.76 31.18
C HIS A 377 -9.51 8.21 30.77
N TRP A 378 -9.24 9.14 31.67
CA TRP A 378 -9.26 10.56 31.33
C TRP A 378 -8.00 10.89 30.53
N LEU A 379 -8.17 11.63 29.44
CA LEU A 379 -7.03 12.21 28.75
C LEU A 379 -6.39 13.26 29.69
N PRO A 380 -5.09 13.16 30.01
CA PRO A 380 -4.45 14.04 30.98
C PRO A 380 -4.60 15.52 30.62
N HIS A 381 -4.72 16.38 31.63
CA HIS A 381 -4.78 17.83 31.43
C HIS A 381 -5.95 18.28 30.55
N THR A 382 -7.13 17.69 30.74
CA THR A 382 -8.36 18.06 30.02
C THR A 382 -9.52 18.44 30.93
N GLY A 383 -9.31 18.52 32.25
CA GLY A 383 -10.40 18.88 33.17
C GLY A 383 -11.55 17.86 33.18
N ARG A 384 -11.25 16.59 32.86
CA ARG A 384 -12.25 15.52 32.68
C ARG A 384 -13.27 15.81 31.57
N LEU A 385 -12.85 16.54 30.54
CA LEU A 385 -13.66 16.80 29.35
C LEU A 385 -13.44 15.77 28.24
N VAL A 386 -12.33 15.04 28.25
CA VAL A 386 -12.04 14.04 27.22
C VAL A 386 -11.71 12.70 27.85
N ALA A 387 -12.49 11.68 27.50
CA ALA A 387 -12.27 10.31 27.91
C ALA A 387 -11.73 9.49 26.73
N GLU A 388 -10.86 8.53 27.00
CA GLU A 388 -10.32 7.64 25.99
C GLU A 388 -10.30 6.19 26.47
N SER A 389 -10.32 5.26 25.53
CA SER A 389 -10.27 3.82 25.80
C SER A 389 -9.45 3.13 24.73
N GLN A 390 -8.61 2.21 25.15
CA GLN A 390 -7.77 1.42 24.27
C GLN A 390 -8.53 0.18 23.78
N VAL A 391 -8.54 -0.04 22.46
CA VAL A 391 -9.22 -1.17 21.81
C VAL A 391 -8.25 -1.80 20.83
N GLY A 392 -7.70 -2.96 21.19
CA GLY A 392 -6.55 -3.54 20.49
C GLY A 392 -5.38 -2.56 20.49
N ARG A 393 -4.87 -2.21 19.29
CA ARG A 393 -3.83 -1.20 19.08
C ARG A 393 -4.38 0.21 18.88
N GLY A 394 -5.65 0.33 18.49
CA GLY A 394 -6.30 1.62 18.28
C GLY A 394 -6.93 2.14 19.56
N ARG A 395 -7.64 3.26 19.42
CA ARG A 395 -8.34 3.85 20.55
C ARG A 395 -9.60 4.57 20.12
N ILE A 396 -10.51 4.68 21.08
CA ILE A 396 -11.72 5.48 20.98
C ILE A 396 -11.58 6.66 21.93
N VAL A 397 -11.65 7.88 21.39
CA VAL A 397 -11.60 9.14 22.13
C VAL A 397 -12.98 9.78 22.08
N LEU A 398 -13.51 10.19 23.22
CA LEU A 398 -14.84 10.78 23.37
C LEU A 398 -14.71 12.15 24.04
N THR A 399 -15.20 13.18 23.36
CA THR A 399 -15.20 14.56 23.90
C THR A 399 -16.54 14.90 24.54
N SER A 400 -16.51 15.63 25.65
CA SER A 400 -17.72 16.15 26.32
C SER A 400 -18.38 17.28 25.53
N PHE A 401 -17.60 18.01 24.75
CA PHE A 401 -18.01 19.15 23.94
C PHE A 401 -18.01 18.80 22.44
N PRO A 402 -18.84 19.47 21.62
CA PRO A 402 -18.83 19.29 20.18
C PRO A 402 -17.58 19.87 19.53
N LEU A 403 -16.89 19.06 18.71
CA LEU A 403 -15.65 19.47 18.01
C LEU A 403 -15.90 20.52 16.92
N ARG A 404 -17.15 20.67 16.46
CA ARG A 404 -17.53 21.68 15.46
C ARG A 404 -17.99 22.99 16.08
N ASP A 405 -17.94 23.17 17.39
CA ASP A 405 -18.27 24.47 17.99
C ASP A 405 -17.17 25.49 17.64
N PRO A 406 -17.51 26.66 17.06
CA PRO A 406 -16.55 27.69 16.72
C PRO A 406 -15.66 28.11 17.88
N ARG A 407 -16.18 28.15 19.11
CA ARG A 407 -15.41 28.53 20.30
C ARG A 407 -14.28 27.53 20.58
N VAL A 408 -14.47 26.27 20.20
CA VAL A 408 -13.47 25.20 20.35
C VAL A 408 -12.49 25.22 19.19
N TYR A 409 -12.96 25.14 17.93
CA TYR A 409 -12.02 24.99 16.81
C TYR A 409 -11.32 26.29 16.42
N GLN A 410 -11.88 27.47 16.73
CA GLN A 410 -11.22 28.76 16.49
C GLN A 410 -10.20 29.10 17.59
N TRP A 411 -10.20 28.37 18.71
CA TRP A 411 -9.19 28.53 19.74
C TRP A 411 -7.78 28.37 19.14
N PRO A 412 -6.87 29.35 19.30
CA PRO A 412 -5.57 29.34 18.61
C PRO A 412 -4.74 28.07 18.84
N TYR A 413 -4.83 27.50 20.04
CA TYR A 413 -4.08 26.32 20.46
C TYR A 413 -4.80 25.00 20.18
N PHE A 414 -5.99 25.04 19.54
CA PHE A 414 -6.75 23.84 19.19
C PHE A 414 -5.94 22.87 18.32
N SER A 415 -5.09 23.36 17.41
CA SER A 415 -4.27 22.47 16.58
C SER A 415 -3.23 21.68 17.38
N ASN A 416 -2.69 22.26 18.46
CA ASN A 416 -1.79 21.55 19.37
C ASN A 416 -2.56 20.48 20.15
N PHE A 417 -3.70 20.86 20.72
CA PHE A 417 -4.60 19.95 21.43
C PHE A 417 -5.09 18.81 20.53
N LEU A 418 -5.49 19.09 19.30
CA LEU A 418 -5.87 18.09 18.31
C LEU A 418 -4.71 17.15 18.00
N SER A 419 -3.53 17.68 17.68
CA SER A 419 -2.38 16.88 17.27
C SER A 419 -1.85 15.97 18.38
N THR A 420 -1.51 16.56 19.53
CA THR A 420 -0.76 15.89 20.60
C THR A 420 -1.70 15.30 21.64
N GLY A 421 -2.86 15.91 21.87
CA GLY A 421 -3.90 15.39 22.75
C GLY A 421 -4.78 14.37 22.02
N LEU A 422 -5.75 14.86 21.24
CA LEU A 422 -6.79 14.02 20.63
C LEU A 422 -6.23 12.95 19.69
N LEU A 423 -5.16 13.24 18.94
CA LEU A 423 -4.50 12.31 18.02
C LEU A 423 -3.28 11.59 18.61
N ARG A 424 -2.83 11.95 19.82
CA ARG A 424 -1.62 11.42 20.49
C ARG A 424 -0.41 11.29 19.56
N ARG A 425 -0.21 12.26 18.68
CA ARG A 425 1.02 12.34 17.89
C ARG A 425 2.13 12.93 18.74
N HIS A 426 3.36 12.72 18.30
CA HIS A 426 4.53 13.28 18.97
C HIS A 426 4.42 14.82 19.06
N PRO A 427 4.92 15.46 20.12
CA PRO A 427 4.96 16.91 20.19
C PRO A 427 5.68 17.53 18.98
N ARG A 428 5.18 18.68 18.54
CA ARG A 428 5.75 19.49 17.45
C ARG A 428 6.33 20.77 18.02
N MET A 429 7.33 21.31 17.36
CA MET A 429 7.93 22.60 17.69
C MET A 429 7.97 23.51 16.46
N LEU A 430 7.80 24.80 16.70
CA LEU A 430 8.02 25.83 15.70
C LEU A 430 9.46 26.33 15.83
N LYS A 431 10.19 26.37 14.71
CA LYS A 431 11.53 26.97 14.63
C LYS A 431 11.56 27.96 13.49
N ARG A 432 12.29 29.06 13.67
CA ARG A 432 12.59 29.98 12.58
C ARG A 432 13.71 29.38 11.74
N HIS A 433 13.48 29.29 10.43
CA HIS A 433 14.54 28.85 9.53
C HIS A 433 15.64 29.93 9.49
N PRO A 434 16.93 29.58 9.62
CA PRO A 434 18.02 30.56 9.72
C PRO A 434 18.10 31.53 8.54
N GLU A 435 17.82 31.04 7.33
CA GLU A 435 18.01 31.80 6.09
C GLU A 435 16.82 32.70 5.72
N SER A 436 15.58 32.23 5.92
CA SER A 436 14.37 32.94 5.51
C SER A 436 13.69 33.68 6.66
N ASN A 437 14.09 33.39 7.91
CA ASN A 437 13.43 33.82 9.14
C ASN A 437 11.93 33.42 9.23
N GLN A 438 11.47 32.52 8.36
CA GLN A 438 10.10 31.99 8.38
C GLN A 438 9.94 30.90 9.44
N LEU A 439 8.73 30.78 9.99
CA LEU A 439 8.39 29.73 10.95
C LEU A 439 8.07 28.42 10.22
N ALA A 440 8.83 27.37 10.52
CA ALA A 440 8.58 26.01 10.06
C ALA A 440 8.32 25.07 11.25
N GLN A 441 7.48 24.07 11.02
CA GLN A 441 7.16 23.04 12.01
C GLN A 441 8.07 21.82 11.85
N TYR A 442 8.53 21.32 12.99
CA TYR A 442 9.32 20.10 13.09
C TYR A 442 8.75 19.23 14.20
N TRP A 443 8.98 17.92 14.14
CA TRP A 443 8.79 17.11 15.34
C TRP A 443 9.78 17.52 16.43
N ALA A 444 9.34 17.50 17.68
CA ALA A 444 10.23 17.64 18.81
C ALA A 444 11.23 16.48 18.86
N ARG A 445 12.39 16.71 19.50
CA ARG A 445 13.38 15.65 19.72
C ARG A 445 12.73 14.44 20.42
N PRO A 446 13.08 13.20 20.04
CA PRO A 446 14.21 12.81 19.17
C PRO A 446 13.88 12.75 17.67
N PHE A 447 12.66 13.07 17.23
CA PHE A 447 12.21 12.83 15.84
C PHE A 447 12.32 14.05 14.92
N THR A 448 13.08 15.07 15.31
CA THR A 448 13.37 16.22 14.44
C THR A 448 13.90 15.71 13.09
N ASP A 449 13.45 16.33 11.99
CA ASP A 449 13.79 15.97 10.61
C ASP A 449 13.15 14.66 10.11
N SER A 450 12.24 14.07 10.89
CA SER A 450 11.44 12.88 10.52
C SER A 450 10.00 13.25 10.13
N GLU A 451 9.77 14.44 9.57
CA GLU A 451 8.42 14.95 9.23
C GLU A 451 7.71 14.07 8.19
N HIS A 452 8.48 13.35 7.37
CA HIS A 452 7.98 12.44 6.34
C HIS A 452 7.94 10.97 6.81
N ASP A 453 8.15 10.68 8.10
CA ASP A 453 8.01 9.34 8.65
C ASP A 453 6.53 9.01 8.91
N ALA A 454 6.00 8.07 8.14
CA ALA A 454 4.62 7.61 8.26
C ALA A 454 4.23 7.13 9.66
N ARG A 455 5.20 6.65 10.46
CA ARG A 455 4.94 6.15 11.81
C ARG A 455 4.45 7.23 12.76
N LEU A 456 4.82 8.48 12.51
CA LEU A 456 4.47 9.63 13.35
C LEU A 456 3.11 10.23 12.99
N HIS A 457 2.53 9.83 11.84
CA HIS A 457 1.25 10.35 11.34
C HIS A 457 0.08 9.37 11.49
N SER A 458 0.31 8.08 11.70
CA SER A 458 -0.76 7.11 11.92
C SER A 458 -0.33 6.05 12.92
N ASN A 459 -1.26 5.49 13.69
CA ASN A 459 -1.04 4.32 14.53
C ASN A 459 -1.53 3.02 13.89
N LEU A 460 -2.23 3.10 12.74
CA LEU A 460 -2.71 1.94 12.02
C LEU A 460 -1.53 1.14 11.48
N ARG A 461 -1.45 -0.14 11.86
CA ARG A 461 -0.38 -1.06 11.45
C ARG A 461 -1.01 -2.34 10.92
N ILE A 462 -1.35 -2.32 9.64
CA ILE A 462 -1.58 -3.52 8.81
C ILE A 462 -0.93 -3.23 7.49
N LEU A 463 -0.17 -4.21 6.96
CA LEU A 463 0.45 -4.07 5.64
C LEU A 463 1.17 -2.71 5.55
N SER A 464 1.96 -2.35 6.60
CA SER A 464 2.70 -1.10 6.81
C SER A 464 3.76 -0.92 5.72
N ARG A 465 3.25 -0.73 4.52
CA ARG A 465 3.90 -0.48 3.25
C ARG A 465 4.37 0.97 3.16
N ASP A 466 3.91 1.79 4.10
CA ASP A 466 4.33 3.16 4.37
C ASP A 466 5.65 3.27 5.13
N LEU A 467 6.15 2.16 5.68
CA LEU A 467 7.50 2.13 6.21
C LEU A 467 8.45 2.15 5.01
N PRO A 468 9.52 2.98 5.03
CA PRO A 468 10.57 2.83 4.05
C PRO A 468 10.98 1.36 4.04
N GLN A 469 11.03 0.76 2.84
CA GLN A 469 11.66 -0.53 2.67
C GLN A 469 12.98 -0.41 3.40
N ILE A 470 13.16 -1.18 4.48
CA ILE A 470 14.52 -1.42 4.93
C ILE A 470 15.13 -2.03 3.69
N ALA A 471 16.02 -1.28 3.04
CA ALA A 471 17.00 -1.85 2.15
C ALA A 471 17.78 -2.80 3.06
N LEU A 472 17.24 -4.00 3.27
CA LEU A 472 18.03 -5.16 3.57
C LEU A 472 19.02 -5.14 2.43
N ALA A 473 20.26 -4.83 2.79
CA ALA A 473 21.38 -4.72 1.90
C ALA A 473 21.21 -5.77 0.79
N THR A 474 21.35 -5.29 -0.44
CA THR A 474 21.64 -6.03 -1.67
C THR A 474 21.51 -7.55 -1.49
N PRO A 475 20.55 -8.25 -2.14
CA PRO A 475 20.62 -9.71 -2.18
C PRO A 475 22.04 -10.04 -2.61
N PRO A 476 22.80 -10.88 -1.88
CA PRO A 476 24.24 -11.00 -2.06
C PRO A 476 24.49 -11.36 -3.53
N THR A 477 24.86 -10.33 -4.29
CA THR A 477 25.38 -10.49 -5.63
C THR A 477 26.76 -11.08 -5.41
N ASP A 478 26.92 -12.30 -5.91
CA ASP A 478 28.17 -13.04 -5.98
C ASP A 478 28.72 -13.60 -4.67
N ALA A 479 28.06 -14.65 -4.17
CA ALA A 479 28.75 -15.72 -3.47
C ALA A 479 28.62 -17.03 -4.28
N THR A 480 29.46 -17.16 -5.31
CA THR A 480 29.94 -18.48 -5.73
C THR A 480 30.83 -19.04 -4.62
N GLY A 481 30.22 -19.55 -3.56
CA GLY A 481 30.88 -20.18 -2.42
C GLY A 481 29.86 -21.08 -1.72
N GLY A 482 30.23 -22.34 -1.49
CA GLY A 482 29.31 -23.40 -1.06
C GLY A 482 28.51 -23.04 0.18
N ILE A 483 27.24 -23.47 0.17
CA ILE A 483 26.36 -23.47 1.32
C ILE A 483 26.97 -24.45 2.33
N GLY A 484 27.52 -23.91 3.42
CA GLY A 484 27.74 -24.65 4.65
C GLY A 484 26.53 -24.46 5.55
N ASP A 485 25.94 -25.56 5.99
CA ASP A 485 24.81 -25.61 6.90
C ASP A 485 25.11 -24.84 8.20
N ALA A 486 24.46 -23.69 8.38
CA ALA A 486 24.36 -23.03 9.67
C ALA A 486 23.00 -23.40 10.29
N GLU A 487 23.04 -24.41 11.17
CA GLU A 487 21.92 -24.85 11.98
C GLU A 487 21.38 -23.71 12.86
N LEU A 488 20.13 -23.30 12.62
CA LEU A 488 19.25 -22.70 13.61
C LEU A 488 18.57 -23.84 14.38
N GLY A 489 19.15 -24.21 15.51
CA GLY A 489 18.61 -25.26 16.37
C GLY A 489 19.19 -25.16 17.77
N GLY A 490 18.52 -24.42 18.66
CA GLY A 490 18.76 -24.54 20.09
C GLY A 490 18.46 -25.96 20.53
N ARG A 491 19.50 -26.72 20.89
CA ARG A 491 19.35 -28.00 21.59
C ARG A 491 20.12 -27.99 22.91
N MET A 492 19.40 -28.45 23.92
CA MET A 492 19.86 -28.71 25.29
C MET A 492 21.19 -29.45 25.31
N ARG A 493 22.04 -29.00 26.23
CA ARG A 493 23.36 -29.55 26.57
C ARG A 493 23.21 -30.96 27.16
N GLY A 494 23.60 -31.97 26.39
CA GLY A 494 23.88 -33.34 26.81
C GLY A 494 25.37 -33.64 26.56
N GLN A 495 26.00 -34.18 27.58
CA GLN A 495 27.44 -34.38 27.75
C GLN A 495 27.94 -35.68 27.09
N ARG A 496 29.08 -35.63 26.36
CA ARG A 496 30.27 -36.53 26.46
C ARG A 496 31.09 -36.67 25.17
N ASP A 497 32.40 -36.50 25.38
CA ASP A 497 33.58 -37.29 24.97
C ASP A 497 33.99 -37.48 23.49
N GLY A 498 35.29 -37.14 23.24
CA GLY A 498 36.19 -37.64 22.19
C GLY A 498 36.07 -36.93 20.83
N ASP A 499 37.11 -36.54 20.11
CA ASP A 499 38.54 -36.84 20.16
C ASP A 499 39.27 -35.71 19.41
N GLU A 500 40.47 -35.38 19.90
CA GLU A 500 41.39 -34.37 19.37
C GLU A 500 42.06 -34.94 18.09
N THR A 501 42.39 -34.19 17.04
CA THR A 501 43.69 -33.49 16.92
C THR A 501 43.86 -33.05 15.46
N GLU A 502 43.60 -31.77 15.11
CA GLU A 502 44.29 -31.12 13.97
C GLU A 502 44.03 -29.59 13.89
N VAL A 503 44.06 -28.86 15.01
CA VAL A 503 44.03 -27.38 14.98
C VAL A 503 45.04 -26.81 15.97
N MET A 504 46.30 -27.22 15.85
CA MET A 504 47.39 -26.72 16.67
C MET A 504 48.43 -26.07 15.77
N ARG A 505 48.13 -24.86 15.27
CA ARG A 505 49.14 -23.92 14.72
C ARG A 505 48.65 -22.49 14.49
N ALA A 506 47.35 -22.21 14.56
CA ALA A 506 46.82 -20.84 14.39
C ALA A 506 46.53 -20.10 15.72
N ASP A 507 46.59 -20.78 16.87
CA ASP A 507 46.11 -20.24 18.16
C ASP A 507 47.20 -19.55 19.01
N ILE A 508 48.44 -19.49 18.50
CA ILE A 508 49.59 -18.90 19.23
C ILE A 508 49.68 -17.37 19.02
N SER A 509 49.22 -16.82 17.89
CA SER A 509 49.34 -15.36 17.64
C SER A 509 48.23 -14.54 18.31
N VAL A 510 47.05 -15.11 18.51
CA VAL A 510 45.90 -14.40 19.10
C VAL A 510 46.06 -14.27 20.62
N ARG A 511 46.66 -15.26 21.29
CA ARG A 511 46.88 -15.20 22.74
C ARG A 511 47.97 -14.20 23.16
N GLN A 512 48.99 -13.98 22.34
CA GLN A 512 50.00 -12.94 22.60
C GLN A 512 49.42 -11.53 22.44
N ALA A 513 48.56 -11.29 21.44
CA ALA A 513 47.91 -9.99 21.24
C ALA A 513 46.95 -9.62 22.39
N ILE A 514 46.24 -10.61 22.94
CA ILE A 514 45.31 -10.39 24.07
C ILE A 514 46.08 -10.15 25.38
N GLN A 515 47.24 -10.77 25.58
CA GLN A 515 48.07 -10.54 26.78
C GLN A 515 48.76 -9.16 26.80
N GLU A 516 49.10 -8.59 25.63
CA GLU A 516 49.65 -7.23 25.57
C GLU A 516 48.57 -6.14 25.79
N ALA A 517 47.35 -6.36 25.28
CA ALA A 517 46.23 -5.45 25.51
C ALA A 517 45.79 -5.40 26.99
N ILE A 518 45.88 -6.52 27.71
CA ILE A 518 45.54 -6.59 29.14
C ILE A 518 46.63 -5.92 30.02
N LYS A 519 47.89 -5.94 29.60
CA LYS A 519 48.97 -5.22 30.32
C LYS A 519 48.88 -3.69 30.20
N ALA A 520 48.31 -3.17 29.11
CA ALA A 520 48.14 -1.73 28.91
C ALA A 520 46.96 -1.13 29.71
N SER A 521 46.00 -1.95 30.16
CA SER A 521 44.79 -1.50 30.85
C SER A 521 44.92 -1.39 32.38
N ASN A 522 46.01 -1.91 32.98
CA ASN A 522 46.16 -1.99 34.44
C ASN A 522 47.25 -1.08 35.03
N ALA A 523 47.70 -0.06 34.28
CA ALA A 523 48.56 0.99 34.82
C ALA A 523 47.74 2.27 35.04
N ASN A 524 47.17 2.41 36.24
CA ASN A 524 47.21 3.63 37.07
C ASN A 524 46.14 3.60 38.16
N THR A 525 46.56 3.23 39.36
CA THR A 525 45.89 3.50 40.65
C THR A 525 46.42 4.85 41.17
N PRO A 526 45.59 5.71 41.80
CA PRO A 526 46.00 7.07 42.19
C PRO A 526 46.76 7.07 43.53
N PRO A 527 47.57 8.12 43.83
CA PRO A 527 47.97 8.44 45.19
C PRO A 527 47.10 9.57 45.80
N ASP A 528 47.28 9.68 47.10
CA ASP A 528 46.52 10.38 48.13
C ASP A 528 46.97 11.86 48.34
N PHE A 529 46.17 12.61 49.12
CA PHE A 529 46.41 13.90 49.82
C PHE A 529 46.20 15.31 49.16
N THR A 530 45.18 16.00 49.71
CA THR A 530 45.07 17.39 50.27
C THR A 530 45.33 18.68 49.49
N ASP A 531 44.36 19.59 49.68
CA ASP A 531 44.37 21.04 49.92
C ASP A 531 44.67 22.11 48.83
N GLU A 532 43.77 23.10 48.86
CA GLU A 532 43.91 24.56 48.65
C GLU A 532 43.91 25.24 47.25
N GLU A 533 43.03 26.26 47.21
CA GLU A 533 43.07 27.59 46.56
C GLU A 533 42.94 27.83 45.03
N ARG A 534 41.90 28.65 44.75
CA ARG A 534 41.81 29.84 43.86
C ARG A 534 42.13 29.75 42.35
N GLY A 535 41.22 30.35 41.56
CA GLY A 535 41.60 31.24 40.44
C GLY A 535 40.95 30.97 39.09
N VAL A 536 39.94 31.78 38.76
CA VAL A 536 39.30 32.03 37.43
C VAL A 536 40.26 32.90 36.54
N PRO A 537 40.08 33.17 35.22
CA PRO A 537 39.50 32.47 34.04
C PRO A 537 40.50 32.38 32.82
N ASP A 538 40.09 31.75 31.71
CA ASP A 538 40.01 32.32 30.33
C ASP A 538 40.36 31.36 29.15
N ARG A 539 39.51 31.52 28.12
CA ARG A 539 39.69 31.27 26.67
C ARG A 539 39.44 29.88 26.06
N GLU A 540 38.38 29.88 25.23
CA GLU A 540 38.10 28.92 24.14
C GLU A 540 39.26 28.79 23.14
N PRO A 541 39.26 27.69 22.37
CA PRO A 541 39.26 27.84 20.92
C PRO A 541 38.14 27.05 20.22
N LEU A 542 37.60 27.68 19.17
CA LEU A 542 36.62 27.17 18.20
C LEU A 542 37.06 25.88 17.49
N PRO A 543 36.11 25.03 17.04
CA PRO A 543 36.39 23.79 16.33
C PRO A 543 36.62 24.00 14.82
N SER A 544 37.62 23.32 14.27
CA SER A 544 37.80 23.13 12.83
C SER A 544 36.78 22.12 12.28
N SER A 545 36.20 22.45 11.13
CA SER A 545 35.14 21.74 10.40
C SER A 545 35.73 20.71 9.40
N PRO A 546 34.92 20.10 8.51
CA PRO A 546 34.53 18.69 8.58
C PRO A 546 35.11 17.86 7.43
N ASP A 547 35.18 16.53 7.56
CA ASP A 547 34.94 15.57 6.46
C ASP A 547 35.24 14.14 6.94
N SER A 548 34.19 13.38 7.20
CA SER A 548 34.12 11.93 6.97
C SER A 548 32.72 11.43 7.30
N PHE A 549 31.89 11.35 6.27
CA PHE A 549 30.62 10.62 6.32
C PHE A 549 30.91 9.13 6.52
N VAL A 550 30.59 8.61 7.71
CA VAL A 550 30.46 7.17 7.96
C VAL A 550 28.98 6.80 7.76
N PRO A 551 28.65 5.79 6.93
CA PRO A 551 27.27 5.32 6.81
C PRO A 551 26.86 4.64 8.13
N VAL A 552 25.84 5.19 8.78
CA VAL A 552 25.29 4.66 10.02
C VAL A 552 24.59 3.33 9.70
N SER A 553 25.27 2.23 10.02
CA SER A 553 24.69 0.90 10.04
C SER A 553 23.64 0.82 11.14
N ALA A 554 22.47 0.27 10.79
CA ALA A 554 21.27 0.17 11.62
C ALA A 554 21.54 -0.59 12.93
N THR A 555 21.89 0.16 13.97
CA THR A 555 21.81 -0.30 15.35
C THR A 555 20.37 -0.10 15.80
N ALA A 556 19.82 -1.14 16.45
CA ALA A 556 18.50 -1.13 17.06
C ALA A 556 18.15 0.24 17.65
N LEU A 557 17.05 0.83 17.20
CA LEU A 557 16.41 1.97 17.85
C LEU A 557 15.95 1.53 19.24
N ASN A 558 16.89 1.45 20.18
CA ASN A 558 16.61 1.59 21.59
C ASN A 558 16.07 3.01 21.76
N LEU A 559 14.75 3.11 21.80
CA LEU A 559 14.05 4.33 22.17
C LEU A 559 14.56 4.74 23.57
N PRO A 560 15.08 5.96 23.76
CA PRO A 560 15.41 6.42 25.10
C PRO A 560 14.12 6.55 25.93
N ASP A 561 14.20 6.16 27.21
CA ASP A 561 13.18 6.43 28.22
C ASP A 561 12.82 7.92 28.22
N ALA A 562 11.67 8.25 27.64
CA ALA A 562 11.12 9.60 27.70
C ALA A 562 10.42 9.78 29.05
N ALA A 563 11.19 10.23 30.05
CA ALA A 563 10.63 10.74 31.29
C ALA A 563 9.85 12.05 31.03
N ALA A 564 8.53 11.96 31.26
CA ALA A 564 7.47 13.00 31.39
C ALA A 564 6.59 13.34 30.15
N PRO A 565 5.26 13.54 30.31
CA PRO A 565 4.28 12.88 31.19
C PRO A 565 3.27 12.03 30.38
N GLY A 566 2.80 10.91 30.93
CA GLY A 566 1.89 9.97 30.27
C GLY A 566 2.35 8.50 30.28
N GLY A 567 3.32 8.17 31.14
CA GLY A 567 3.78 6.81 31.37
C GLY A 567 2.70 5.96 32.05
N GLU A 568 1.80 5.40 31.26
CA GLU A 568 1.45 3.98 31.24
C GLU A 568 0.45 3.74 30.09
N GLY A 569 0.90 3.03 29.06
CA GLY A 569 0.11 2.79 27.85
C GLY A 569 0.80 1.85 26.88
N MET A 570 1.17 0.66 27.36
CA MET A 570 1.44 -0.58 26.63
C MET A 570 2.39 -0.49 25.41
N GLN A 571 3.66 -0.84 25.65
CA GLN A 571 4.69 -1.08 24.63
C GLN A 571 4.33 -2.29 23.75
N TRP A 572 3.53 -2.09 22.71
CA TRP A 572 3.73 -2.89 21.52
C TRP A 572 5.02 -2.39 20.89
N GLY A 573 6.07 -3.20 20.84
CA GLY A 573 7.30 -2.84 20.14
C GLY A 573 6.93 -2.27 18.78
N GLY A 574 7.53 -1.15 18.36
CA GLY A 574 7.08 -0.34 17.21
C GLY A 574 6.99 -1.06 15.85
N ARG A 575 7.27 -2.38 15.83
CA ARG A 575 7.25 -3.30 14.70
C ARG A 575 6.20 -4.41 14.81
N ALA A 576 5.61 -4.68 15.98
CA ALA A 576 4.55 -5.68 16.12
C ALA A 576 3.34 -5.28 15.26
N ALA A 577 2.74 -6.23 14.54
CA ALA A 577 1.68 -6.04 13.54
C ALA A 577 2.07 -5.15 12.33
N ALA A 578 3.34 -4.77 12.19
CA ALA A 578 3.81 -3.99 11.04
C ALA A 578 4.21 -4.89 9.86
N TRP A 579 3.25 -5.69 9.38
CA TRP A 579 3.47 -6.61 8.27
C TRP A 579 3.64 -5.82 6.98
N ASN A 580 4.49 -6.26 6.06
CA ASN A 580 4.52 -5.81 4.67
C ASN A 580 5.14 -6.92 3.83
N ASP A 581 5.23 -6.78 2.50
CA ASP A 581 5.72 -7.86 1.63
C ASP A 581 7.18 -8.30 1.95
N TYR A 582 7.92 -7.48 2.71
CA TYR A 582 9.31 -7.70 3.11
C TYR A 582 9.50 -7.83 4.63
N SER A 583 8.42 -7.86 5.41
CA SER A 583 8.50 -7.97 6.86
C SER A 583 9.06 -9.34 7.25
N GLY A 584 9.67 -9.43 8.44
CA GLY A 584 10.21 -10.70 8.95
C GLY A 584 9.15 -11.82 8.89
N LEU A 585 7.93 -11.53 9.33
CA LEU A 585 6.81 -12.47 9.25
C LEU A 585 6.49 -12.90 7.81
N SER A 586 6.42 -11.97 6.86
CA SER A 586 6.14 -12.29 5.44
C SER A 586 7.26 -13.08 4.79
N MET A 587 8.52 -12.76 5.12
CA MET A 587 9.69 -13.50 4.64
C MET A 587 9.71 -14.92 5.20
N GLU A 588 9.43 -15.09 6.49
CA GLU A 588 9.30 -16.41 7.12
C GLU A 588 8.09 -17.18 6.57
N ALA A 589 6.95 -16.52 6.35
CA ALA A 589 5.78 -17.13 5.72
C ALA A 589 6.09 -17.58 4.29
N LEU A 590 6.79 -16.76 3.51
CA LEU A 590 7.23 -17.09 2.15
C LEU A 590 8.26 -18.23 2.16
N ALA A 591 9.22 -18.20 3.08
CA ALA A 591 10.21 -19.26 3.26
C ALA A 591 9.54 -20.57 3.66
N ALA A 592 8.59 -20.54 4.60
CA ALA A 592 7.78 -21.68 5.01
C ALA A 592 6.94 -22.22 3.84
N LEU A 593 6.30 -21.34 3.05
CA LEU A 593 5.55 -21.71 1.85
C LEU A 593 6.45 -22.34 0.79
N ARG A 594 7.63 -21.77 0.51
CA ARG A 594 8.60 -22.35 -0.44
C ARG A 594 9.09 -23.71 0.02
N LYS A 595 9.47 -23.82 1.31
CA LYS A 595 9.90 -25.09 1.93
C LYS A 595 8.78 -26.13 1.93
N ALA A 596 7.54 -25.72 2.17
CA ALA A 596 6.37 -26.61 2.18
C ALA A 596 5.94 -27.04 0.78
N ALA A 597 6.01 -26.13 -0.21
CA ALA A 597 5.73 -26.41 -1.60
C ALA A 597 6.74 -27.42 -2.19
N GLY A 598 7.95 -27.46 -1.64
CA GLY A 598 8.97 -28.43 -2.03
C GLY A 598 9.40 -28.32 -3.49
N VAL A 599 9.04 -27.22 -4.17
CA VAL A 599 9.42 -26.97 -5.57
C VAL A 599 10.84 -26.40 -5.57
N GLU A 600 11.82 -27.28 -5.54
CA GLU A 600 13.20 -26.90 -5.86
C GLU A 600 13.36 -26.89 -7.38
N LEU A 601 13.56 -25.71 -7.96
CA LEU A 601 13.98 -25.63 -9.35
C LEU A 601 15.38 -26.26 -9.45
N PRO A 602 15.59 -27.29 -10.29
CA PRO A 602 16.87 -27.97 -10.35
C PRO A 602 17.97 -26.96 -10.67
N SER A 603 19.02 -26.96 -9.85
CA SER A 603 20.09 -25.97 -9.96
C SER A 603 20.69 -25.98 -11.38
N ARG A 604 21.16 -24.83 -11.87
CA ARG A 604 21.83 -24.75 -13.19
C ARG A 604 22.95 -25.79 -13.32
N LYS A 605 23.67 -26.07 -12.22
CA LYS A 605 24.73 -27.09 -12.17
C LYS A 605 24.18 -28.50 -12.39
N THR A 606 23.01 -28.83 -11.82
CA THR A 606 22.34 -30.13 -11.99
C THR A 606 21.91 -30.33 -13.44
N ILE A 607 21.29 -29.32 -14.05
CA ILE A 607 20.87 -29.37 -15.46
C ILE A 607 22.07 -29.56 -16.39
N ILE A 608 23.14 -28.79 -16.17
CA ILE A 608 24.37 -28.90 -16.96
C ILE A 608 24.99 -30.30 -16.80
N LYS A 609 25.07 -30.84 -15.58
CA LYS A 609 25.59 -32.20 -15.33
C LYS A 609 24.77 -33.28 -16.05
N LEU A 610 23.43 -33.18 -15.99
CA LEU A 610 22.54 -34.12 -16.68
C LEU A 610 22.71 -34.03 -18.20
N LEU A 611 22.78 -32.81 -18.75
CA LEU A 611 22.95 -32.59 -20.18
C LEU A 611 24.31 -33.07 -20.69
N VAL A 612 25.39 -32.80 -19.93
CA VAL A 612 26.74 -33.30 -20.23
C VAL A 612 26.78 -34.82 -20.13
N GLY A 613 26.20 -35.41 -19.08
CA GLY A 613 26.11 -36.86 -18.92
C GLY A 613 25.35 -37.52 -20.06
N TYR A 614 24.22 -36.94 -20.47
CA TYR A 614 23.46 -37.39 -21.63
C TYR A 614 24.28 -37.32 -22.92
N LEU A 615 24.99 -36.22 -23.16
CA LEU A 615 25.82 -36.03 -24.35
C LEU A 615 26.98 -37.04 -24.39
N ILE A 616 27.62 -37.31 -23.26
CA ILE A 616 28.68 -38.33 -23.13
C ILE A 616 28.11 -39.71 -23.44
N CYS A 617 26.94 -40.05 -22.89
CA CYS A 617 26.30 -41.33 -23.17
C CYS A 617 25.91 -41.47 -24.65
N LEU A 618 25.39 -40.40 -25.26
CA LEU A 618 24.84 -40.43 -26.62
C LEU A 618 25.92 -40.37 -27.70
N VAL A 619 27.03 -39.67 -27.47
CA VAL A 619 28.07 -39.44 -28.49
C VAL A 619 29.27 -40.39 -28.29
N PRO A 620 30.20 -40.17 -27.35
CA PRO A 620 31.39 -41.00 -27.25
C PRO A 620 31.08 -42.43 -26.78
N LEU A 621 30.19 -42.62 -25.81
CA LEU A 621 29.92 -43.94 -25.25
C LEU A 621 29.15 -44.83 -26.24
N ASN A 622 28.10 -44.28 -26.85
CA ASN A 622 27.34 -44.93 -27.92
C ASN A 622 28.25 -45.33 -29.09
N TRP A 623 29.05 -44.39 -29.61
CA TRP A 623 29.98 -44.66 -30.70
C TRP A 623 31.01 -45.72 -30.33
N MET A 624 31.59 -45.66 -29.13
CA MET A 624 32.61 -46.58 -28.67
C MET A 624 32.09 -48.02 -28.59
N VAL A 625 30.89 -48.21 -28.03
CA VAL A 625 30.24 -49.53 -27.92
C VAL A 625 29.97 -50.12 -29.30
N PHE A 626 29.36 -49.36 -30.21
CA PHE A 626 29.02 -49.86 -31.56
C PHE A 626 30.25 -50.01 -32.47
N ARG A 627 31.33 -49.27 -32.20
CA ARG A 627 32.64 -49.47 -32.84
C ARG A 627 33.30 -50.77 -32.39
N MET A 628 33.26 -51.10 -31.09
CA MET A 628 33.77 -52.38 -30.58
C MET A 628 32.99 -53.58 -31.12
N LEU A 629 31.69 -53.43 -31.37
CA LEU A 629 30.83 -54.46 -31.93
C LEU A 629 30.91 -54.57 -33.47
N GLY A 630 31.71 -53.73 -34.13
CA GLY A 630 31.89 -53.75 -35.60
C GLY A 630 30.64 -53.38 -36.40
N ARG A 631 29.61 -52.81 -35.77
CA ARG A 631 28.30 -52.51 -36.38
C ARG A 631 27.85 -51.09 -36.05
N LEU A 632 28.55 -50.11 -36.64
CA LEU A 632 28.32 -48.67 -36.46
C LEU A 632 26.91 -48.20 -36.87
N GLU A 633 26.24 -48.95 -37.73
CA GLU A 633 24.92 -48.63 -38.29
C GLU A 633 23.81 -48.67 -37.22
N TRP A 634 23.99 -49.47 -36.17
CA TRP A 634 23.03 -49.64 -35.08
C TRP A 634 22.99 -48.46 -34.12
N ALA A 635 24.01 -47.59 -34.14
CA ALA A 635 24.07 -46.40 -33.30
C ALA A 635 22.91 -45.42 -33.57
N TRP A 636 22.40 -45.39 -34.80
CA TRP A 636 21.24 -44.56 -35.19
C TRP A 636 19.92 -45.03 -34.58
N ILE A 637 19.78 -46.33 -34.32
CA ILE A 637 18.60 -46.90 -33.64
C ILE A 637 18.73 -46.75 -32.13
N ALA A 638 19.95 -46.83 -31.59
CA ALA A 638 20.21 -46.65 -30.17
C ALA A 638 19.96 -45.20 -29.69
N ALA A 639 20.21 -44.20 -30.54
CA ALA A 639 20.03 -42.79 -30.21
C ALA A 639 18.59 -42.43 -29.74
N PRO A 640 17.49 -42.79 -30.46
CA PRO A 640 16.14 -42.52 -29.98
C PRO A 640 15.77 -43.29 -28.71
N LEU A 641 16.26 -44.53 -28.54
CA LEU A 641 16.05 -45.30 -27.29
C LEU A 641 16.75 -44.64 -26.10
N MET A 642 17.97 -44.16 -26.28
CA MET A 642 18.73 -43.42 -25.27
C MET A 642 18.09 -42.06 -24.97
N ALA A 643 17.49 -41.40 -25.95
CA ALA A 643 16.72 -40.18 -25.74
C ALA A 643 15.48 -40.43 -24.87
N VAL A 644 14.71 -41.50 -25.13
CA VAL A 644 13.57 -41.90 -24.30
C VAL A 644 14.00 -42.25 -22.87
N ALA A 645 15.10 -43.00 -22.72
CA ALA A 645 15.67 -43.31 -21.41
C ALA A 645 16.14 -42.04 -20.68
N GLY A 646 16.78 -41.11 -21.39
CA GLY A 646 17.20 -39.81 -20.87
C GLY A 646 16.01 -38.97 -20.39
N VAL A 647 14.93 -38.93 -21.15
CA VAL A 647 13.67 -38.27 -20.74
C VAL A 647 13.11 -38.92 -19.48
N PHE A 648 13.09 -40.26 -19.39
CA PHE A 648 12.60 -40.95 -18.20
C PHE A 648 13.46 -40.67 -16.96
N VAL A 649 14.78 -40.64 -17.10
CA VAL A 649 15.72 -40.29 -16.02
C VAL A 649 15.52 -38.85 -15.58
N VAL A 650 15.43 -37.90 -16.51
CA VAL A 650 15.16 -36.49 -16.20
C VAL A 650 13.79 -36.33 -15.54
N MET A 651 12.77 -37.04 -16.01
CA MET A 651 11.44 -37.05 -15.39
C MET A 651 11.46 -37.65 -13.99
N GLN A 652 12.26 -38.68 -13.72
CA GLN A 652 12.36 -39.25 -12.37
C GLN A 652 13.11 -38.34 -11.41
N VAL A 653 14.23 -37.77 -11.85
CA VAL A 653 14.97 -36.77 -11.05
C VAL A 653 14.07 -35.56 -10.78
N ALA A 654 13.34 -35.07 -11.78
CA ALA A 654 12.38 -33.98 -11.61
C ALA A 654 11.15 -34.37 -10.76
N ARG A 655 10.67 -35.62 -10.81
CA ARG A 655 9.55 -36.10 -9.97
C ARG A 655 9.93 -36.22 -8.50
N LEU A 656 11.18 -36.53 -8.18
CA LEU A 656 11.68 -36.49 -6.80
C LEU A 656 11.70 -35.05 -6.25
N ASP A 657 11.86 -34.05 -7.12
CA ASP A 657 11.83 -32.62 -6.77
C ASP A 657 10.43 -31.97 -6.86
N ILE A 658 9.47 -32.56 -7.60
CA ILE A 658 8.09 -32.05 -7.66
C ILE A 658 7.33 -32.63 -6.47
N GLY A 659 7.29 -31.87 -5.38
CA GLY A 659 6.56 -32.18 -4.15
C GLY A 659 5.09 -32.55 -4.39
N PHE A 660 4.81 -33.85 -4.54
CA PHE A 660 3.44 -34.35 -4.60
C PHE A 660 2.80 -34.25 -3.21
N ALA A 661 1.75 -33.41 -3.14
CA ALA A 661 0.63 -33.44 -2.20
C ALA A 661 0.97 -33.79 -0.75
N ARG A 662 1.57 -32.85 -0.01
CA ARG A 662 1.46 -32.86 1.45
C ARG A 662 0.02 -32.52 1.84
N ARG A 663 -0.56 -33.32 2.75
CA ARG A 663 -1.93 -33.18 3.29
C ARG A 663 -2.18 -31.90 4.10
N THR A 664 -1.13 -31.14 4.42
CA THR A 664 -1.23 -29.87 5.15
C THR A 664 -1.33 -28.72 4.16
N THR A 665 -2.56 -28.25 3.94
CA THR A 665 -2.91 -27.07 3.13
C THR A 665 -2.83 -25.77 3.92
N GLU A 666 -2.28 -25.82 5.13
CA GLU A 666 -2.31 -24.72 6.09
C GLU A 666 -0.93 -24.50 6.70
N ILE A 667 -0.50 -23.25 6.69
CA ILE A 667 0.68 -22.76 7.42
C ILE A 667 0.18 -21.64 8.31
N ALA A 668 0.29 -21.84 9.63
CA ALA A 668 0.04 -20.80 10.61
C ALA A 668 1.38 -20.14 10.94
N VAL A 669 1.42 -18.81 10.83
CA VAL A 669 2.58 -18.00 11.23
C VAL A 669 2.11 -17.06 12.32
N LEU A 670 2.78 -17.07 13.46
CA LEU A 670 2.47 -16.25 14.62
C LEU A 670 3.62 -15.26 14.84
N GLU A 671 3.27 -13.98 15.02
CA GLU A 671 4.21 -12.91 15.38
C GLU A 671 4.35 -12.76 16.89
#